data_AF-A0A8T2KDR7-F1
#
_entry.id   AF-A0A8T2KDR7-F1
#
_cell.length_a   1.000
_cell.length_b   1.000
_cell.length_c   1.000
_cell.angle_alpha   90.00
_cell.angle_beta   90.00
_cell.angle_gamma   90.00
#
_symmetry.space_group_name_H-M   'P 1'
#
loop_
_entity.id
_entity.type
_entity.pdbx_description
1 polymer ?
#
loop_
_entity_poly.entity_id
_entity_poly.type
_entity_poly.pdbx_seq_one_letter_code
_entity_poly.pdbx_strand_id
1 'polypeptide(L)'
;MKISTSVLALCCLLVQVLGVALFLRGFFPVPVRSQAQKSSRAESPTEPVVPGAVSNWTNLPLPLFKKVVILLIDALRQDFVFGPKGKEHMPYVTQLLERGPAHKFIAKAMAPTVTMPRIKALMTGSIPGFIDVVMNLNSPELLDDNLIWQAKQAGKRIVFYGDDTWIRLFPKHFVEFDGTTSFFVSDYTEVDNNVTRHLDDILNRNDWDILILHYLGLDHIGHLTGPHSDMVGPKLTEMDSVLKKIHVALMSKKEEDASFPNLIALCGDHGMSESGSHGGSSEEEVHTALVLISSVFETKSDSSKLPEVIQQTDLLPTLAIGLGLPISRNNLGMLLPQIVEHKSMREQLRFFHLNAHQLCMLLRENLEAFDKDAGVEQFKKAEKSHGNWIKLYLEGNASETLTNLGRKVLRQYLEALKKLSFSLGKQIAEYDIYSMSIGVIITLEIFFLLLLSIPKALCSRAEFDIPMSSPIFSLMFYMMFLVLSAIHVIVCTSAENICFFCSLSWLIALGIMMFISALCCILLTTLGIMMPKSSSPNKKLDAGLSTWSELDLLLLIGTLGHVLSMGASSFVEEEHQTWYFLTNTLCLALAQEMCRKYFLVRKKHLPDSTQEEDDKNESVCMNEIYDTHKEMKEQTLSILSKFAKDHEKFIALSSPWAILVFCRLLRTLNQTGIQWLHRPDFGHWLTR
;
A
#
# COMPACT_ATOMS: atom_id res chain seq x y z
N MET A 1 -13.64 -8.54 41.44
CA MET A 1 -14.69 -7.61 40.97
C MET A 1 -15.48 -8.32 39.88
N LYS A 2 -16.81 -8.25 39.90
CA LYS A 2 -17.68 -8.89 38.91
C LYS A 2 -18.14 -7.86 37.89
N ILE A 3 -17.85 -8.08 36.62
CA ILE A 3 -18.31 -7.23 35.53
C ILE A 3 -19.20 -8.08 34.62
N SER A 4 -20.33 -7.53 34.18
CA SER A 4 -21.14 -8.18 33.14
C SER A 4 -20.32 -8.31 31.85
N THR A 5 -20.42 -9.46 31.19
CA THR A 5 -19.67 -9.75 29.95
C THR A 5 -19.93 -8.74 28.82
N SER A 6 -21.13 -8.15 28.75
CA SER A 6 -21.47 -7.09 27.79
C SER A 6 -20.70 -5.78 28.04
N VAL A 7 -20.60 -5.35 29.29
CA VAL A 7 -19.81 -4.15 29.66
C VAL A 7 -18.33 -4.40 29.43
N LEU A 8 -17.83 -5.60 29.76
CA LEU A 8 -16.43 -5.97 29.47
C LEU A 8 -16.15 -5.94 27.96
N ALA A 9 -17.04 -6.51 27.14
CA ALA A 9 -16.90 -6.51 25.69
C ALA A 9 -16.92 -5.09 25.10
N LEU A 10 -17.81 -4.21 25.59
CA LEU A 10 -17.85 -2.81 25.17
C LEU A 10 -16.56 -2.06 25.53
N CYS A 11 -16.05 -2.24 26.76
CA CYS A 11 -14.77 -1.66 27.17
C CYS A 11 -13.60 -2.18 26.32
N CYS A 12 -13.58 -3.50 26.04
CA CYS A 12 -12.58 -4.10 25.16
C CYS A 12 -12.63 -3.49 23.76
N LEU A 13 -13.84 -3.34 23.18
CA LEU A 13 -14.01 -2.73 21.87
C LEU A 13 -13.47 -1.28 21.83
N LEU A 14 -13.77 -0.47 22.84
CA LEU A 14 -13.28 0.91 22.91
C LEU A 14 -11.74 0.98 23.01
N VAL A 15 -11.14 0.11 23.84
CA VAL A 15 -9.69 0.01 23.96
C VAL A 15 -9.05 -0.50 22.67
N GLN A 16 -9.71 -1.43 21.97
CA GLN A 16 -9.26 -1.94 20.68
C GLN A 16 -9.26 -0.86 19.61
N VAL A 17 -10.30 -0.01 19.56
CA VAL A 17 -10.33 1.16 18.68
C VAL A 17 -9.18 2.12 19.00
N LEU A 18 -8.86 2.33 20.28
CA LEU A 18 -7.71 3.16 20.67
C LEU A 18 -6.37 2.53 20.25
N GLY A 19 -6.21 1.21 20.42
CA GLY A 19 -5.03 0.46 19.99
C GLY A 19 -4.81 0.56 18.47
N VAL A 20 -5.88 0.39 17.69
CA VAL A 20 -5.86 0.57 16.24
C VAL A 20 -5.54 2.03 15.88
N ALA A 21 -6.14 3.02 16.54
CA ALA A 21 -5.84 4.42 16.28
C ALA A 21 -4.36 4.78 16.56
N LEU A 22 -3.77 4.24 17.63
CA LEU A 22 -2.34 4.39 17.94
C LEU A 22 -1.46 3.72 16.88
N PHE A 23 -1.85 2.53 16.42
CA PHE A 23 -1.16 1.86 15.33
C PHE A 23 -1.20 2.69 14.05
N LEU A 24 -2.39 3.12 13.61
CA LEU A 24 -2.57 3.92 12.40
C LEU A 24 -1.80 5.24 12.46
N ARG A 25 -1.73 5.87 13.65
CA ARG A 25 -0.92 7.07 13.85
C ARG A 25 0.57 6.81 13.62
N GLY A 26 1.09 5.69 14.10
CA GLY A 26 2.50 5.36 13.89
C GLY A 26 2.80 4.80 12.50
N PHE A 27 1.80 4.17 11.88
CA PHE A 27 1.88 3.56 10.55
C PHE A 27 1.83 4.60 9.43
N PHE A 28 1.09 5.70 9.61
CA PHE A 28 1.05 6.77 8.62
C PHE A 28 2.03 7.89 8.99
N PRO A 29 3.19 8.00 8.31
CA PRO A 29 4.14 9.06 8.58
C PRO A 29 3.54 10.44 8.29
N VAL A 30 4.07 11.46 8.95
CA VAL A 30 3.70 12.86 8.66
C VAL A 30 4.14 13.16 7.22
N PRO A 31 3.22 13.59 6.34
CA PRO A 31 3.60 13.83 4.95
C PRO A 31 4.53 15.03 4.86
N VAL A 32 5.63 14.89 4.13
CA VAL A 32 6.50 16.02 3.76
C VAL A 32 5.73 16.92 2.81
N ARG A 33 5.36 18.11 3.29
CA ARG A 33 4.60 19.10 2.51
C ARG A 33 5.07 20.49 2.86
N SER A 34 4.98 21.39 1.89
CA SER A 34 5.14 22.81 2.16
C SER A 34 3.92 23.35 2.90
N GLN A 35 4.16 24.22 3.88
CA GLN A 35 3.10 24.82 4.69
C GLN A 35 2.40 26.00 3.99
N ALA A 36 2.92 26.45 2.85
CA ALA A 36 2.41 27.64 2.16
C ALA A 36 1.15 27.34 1.31
N GLN A 37 0.03 28.01 1.62
CA GLN A 37 -1.24 27.93 0.87
C GLN A 37 -1.18 28.60 -0.53
N LYS A 38 -2.10 28.16 -1.40
CA LYS A 38 -2.43 28.48 -2.82
C LYS A 38 -2.08 29.87 -3.43
N SER A 39 -1.64 30.87 -2.68
CA SER A 39 -1.58 32.27 -3.14
C SER A 39 -0.19 32.87 -3.31
N SER A 40 0.86 32.32 -2.70
CA SER A 40 2.21 32.83 -2.95
C SER A 40 2.83 32.12 -4.15
N ARG A 41 3.30 32.88 -5.15
CA ARG A 41 4.23 32.34 -6.17
C ARG A 41 5.43 31.75 -5.43
N ALA A 42 5.97 30.62 -5.89
CA ALA A 42 7.30 30.22 -5.47
C ALA A 42 8.27 31.35 -5.84
N GLU A 43 8.72 32.12 -4.86
CA GLU A 43 9.69 33.18 -5.08
C GLU A 43 10.97 32.52 -5.58
N SER A 44 11.37 32.87 -6.79
CA SER A 44 12.61 32.34 -7.35
C SER A 44 13.78 33.03 -6.67
N PRO A 45 14.74 32.29 -6.08
CA PRO A 45 15.88 32.90 -5.42
C PRO A 45 16.70 33.69 -6.44
N THR A 46 17.32 34.80 -6.05
CA THR A 46 18.26 35.52 -6.91
C THR A 46 19.45 34.63 -7.29
N GLU A 47 20.15 34.94 -8.38
CA GLU A 47 21.42 34.26 -8.68
C GLU A 47 22.42 34.49 -7.53
N PRO A 48 23.17 33.46 -7.09
CA PRO A 48 24.19 33.65 -6.07
C PRO A 48 25.28 34.61 -6.56
N VAL A 49 25.45 35.73 -5.85
CA VAL A 49 26.47 36.73 -6.16
C VAL A 49 27.22 37.12 -4.89
N VAL A 50 28.52 37.41 -5.01
CA VAL A 50 29.35 37.90 -3.89
C VAL A 50 28.84 39.29 -3.45
N PRO A 51 28.86 39.64 -2.15
CA PRO A 51 28.44 40.96 -1.69
C PRO A 51 29.09 42.10 -2.49
N GLY A 52 28.25 42.99 -3.05
CA GLY A 52 28.67 44.15 -3.86
C GLY A 52 28.67 43.95 -5.38
N ALA A 53 28.46 42.72 -5.89
CA ALA A 53 28.24 42.49 -7.31
C ALA A 53 26.74 42.33 -7.62
N VAL A 54 26.29 42.79 -8.80
CA VAL A 54 24.89 42.73 -9.23
C VAL A 54 24.79 41.80 -10.43
N SER A 55 23.97 40.76 -10.32
CA SER A 55 23.59 39.93 -11.46
C SER A 55 22.33 40.48 -12.12
N ASN A 56 22.31 40.42 -13.44
CA ASN A 56 21.16 40.68 -14.29
C ASN A 56 20.14 39.52 -14.32
N TRP A 57 20.41 38.38 -13.65
CA TRP A 57 19.54 37.21 -13.67
C TRP A 57 18.74 37.05 -12.37
N THR A 58 17.62 37.77 -12.29
CA THR A 58 16.70 37.75 -11.14
C THR A 58 15.42 36.94 -11.39
N ASN A 59 15.09 36.65 -12.65
CA ASN A 59 13.85 35.97 -13.05
C ASN A 59 14.05 34.48 -13.34
N LEU A 60 12.94 33.75 -13.44
CA LEU A 60 12.91 32.40 -13.98
C LEU A 60 13.54 32.37 -15.38
N PRO A 61 14.21 31.28 -15.73
CA PRO A 61 14.83 31.15 -17.03
C PRO A 61 13.81 31.03 -18.16
N LEU A 62 14.25 31.37 -19.37
CA LEU A 62 13.48 31.12 -20.58
C LEU A 62 13.25 29.61 -20.75
N PRO A 63 12.10 29.20 -21.33
CA PRO A 63 11.82 27.81 -21.61
C PRO A 63 12.91 27.19 -22.51
N LEU A 64 13.31 25.97 -22.20
CA LEU A 64 14.23 25.17 -23.03
C LEU A 64 13.51 24.59 -24.24
N PHE A 65 12.22 24.26 -24.07
CA PHE A 65 11.39 23.64 -25.09
C PHE A 65 10.17 24.50 -25.40
N LYS A 66 9.83 24.59 -26.69
CA LYS A 66 8.61 25.28 -27.15
C LYS A 66 7.37 24.46 -26.85
N LYS A 67 7.39 23.19 -27.23
CA LYS A 67 6.31 22.23 -27.00
C LYS A 67 6.83 21.01 -26.23
N VAL A 68 5.99 20.52 -25.33
CA VAL A 68 6.23 19.29 -24.58
C VAL A 68 5.08 18.32 -24.81
N VAL A 69 5.41 17.08 -25.18
CA VAL A 69 4.46 15.97 -25.24
C VAL A 69 4.78 14.99 -24.12
N ILE A 70 3.81 14.70 -23.26
CA ILE A 70 3.87 13.63 -22.26
C ILE A 70 3.04 12.47 -22.80
N LEU A 71 3.72 11.42 -23.26
CA LEU A 71 3.11 10.17 -23.68
C LEU A 71 3.22 9.18 -22.51
N LEU A 72 2.17 9.12 -21.70
CA LEU A 72 2.04 8.21 -20.57
C LEU A 72 1.37 6.92 -21.05
N ILE A 73 2.02 5.78 -20.85
CA ILE A 73 1.44 4.46 -21.12
C ILE A 73 1.31 3.75 -19.79
N ASP A 74 0.07 3.42 -19.42
CA ASP A 74 -0.25 2.77 -18.15
C ASP A 74 0.42 1.38 -18.08
N ALA A 75 0.98 1.06 -16.92
CA ALA A 75 1.74 -0.16 -16.64
C ALA A 75 2.95 -0.45 -17.55
N LEU A 76 3.59 0.59 -18.11
CA LEU A 76 4.78 0.45 -18.97
C LEU A 76 6.05 0.07 -18.19
N ARG A 77 6.21 -1.23 -17.96
CA ARG A 77 7.43 -1.83 -17.38
C ARG A 77 8.68 -1.48 -18.18
N GLN A 78 9.80 -1.31 -17.50
CA GLN A 78 11.07 -1.00 -18.17
C GLN A 78 11.53 -2.09 -19.16
N ASP A 79 11.26 -3.36 -18.88
CA ASP A 79 11.68 -4.49 -19.70
C ASP A 79 10.86 -4.65 -20.99
N PHE A 80 9.66 -4.07 -21.05
CA PHE A 80 8.88 -3.95 -22.27
C PHE A 80 9.55 -3.04 -23.30
N VAL A 81 10.35 -2.06 -22.86
CA VAL A 81 11.00 -1.08 -23.74
C VAL A 81 12.49 -1.38 -23.93
N PHE A 82 13.21 -1.69 -22.85
CA PHE A 82 14.66 -1.88 -22.88
C PHE A 82 15.08 -3.35 -23.02
N GLY A 83 14.14 -4.28 -22.84
CA GLY A 83 14.36 -5.72 -22.98
C GLY A 83 14.14 -6.26 -24.41
N PRO A 84 14.10 -7.59 -24.57
CA PRO A 84 13.86 -8.25 -25.87
C PRO A 84 12.55 -7.83 -26.53
N LYS A 85 11.46 -7.68 -25.75
CA LYS A 85 10.16 -7.24 -26.27
C LYS A 85 10.22 -5.87 -26.93
N GLY A 86 10.97 -4.94 -26.38
CA GLY A 86 11.13 -3.60 -26.95
C GLY A 86 11.85 -3.63 -28.29
N LYS A 87 12.87 -4.49 -28.44
CA LYS A 87 13.57 -4.67 -29.72
C LYS A 87 12.67 -5.26 -30.81
N GLU A 88 11.78 -6.16 -30.42
CA GLU A 88 10.86 -6.85 -31.34
C GLU A 88 9.64 -5.99 -31.70
N HIS A 89 9.00 -5.41 -30.69
CA HIS A 89 7.70 -4.75 -30.84
C HIS A 89 7.74 -3.23 -30.79
N MET A 90 8.86 -2.62 -30.35
CA MET A 90 9.08 -1.17 -30.37
C MET A 90 10.35 -0.79 -31.17
N PRO A 91 10.44 -1.19 -32.46
CA PRO A 91 11.64 -0.98 -33.25
C PRO A 91 11.97 0.50 -33.47
N TYR A 92 10.98 1.39 -33.54
CA TYR A 92 11.25 2.82 -33.72
C TYR A 92 11.83 3.44 -32.44
N VAL A 93 11.28 3.14 -31.27
CA VAL A 93 11.86 3.54 -29.98
C VAL A 93 13.28 3.01 -29.85
N THR A 94 13.48 1.72 -30.14
CA THR A 94 14.80 1.08 -30.11
C THR A 94 15.80 1.81 -31.02
N GLN A 95 15.39 2.16 -32.25
CA GLN A 95 16.23 2.92 -33.18
C GLN A 95 16.59 4.31 -32.63
N LEU A 96 15.63 5.01 -32.01
CA LEU A 96 15.89 6.32 -31.39
C LEU A 96 16.86 6.21 -30.20
N LEU A 97 16.75 5.15 -29.41
CA LEU A 97 17.64 4.92 -28.27
C LEU A 97 19.06 4.53 -28.68
N GLU A 98 19.22 3.81 -29.80
CA GLU A 98 20.53 3.36 -30.27
C GLU A 98 21.24 4.39 -31.16
N ARG A 99 20.49 5.18 -31.94
CA ARG A 99 21.04 6.05 -32.99
C ARG A 99 20.39 7.43 -33.07
N GLY A 100 19.43 7.72 -32.21
CA GLY A 100 18.69 8.98 -32.22
C GLY A 100 19.10 9.93 -31.09
N PRO A 101 18.52 11.14 -31.07
CA PRO A 101 18.73 12.12 -30.03
C PRO A 101 17.79 11.85 -28.85
N ALA A 102 18.07 10.78 -28.10
CA ALA A 102 17.24 10.32 -27.00
C ALA A 102 18.06 9.91 -25.76
N HIS A 103 17.44 10.05 -24.59
CA HIS A 103 17.96 9.55 -23.32
C HIS A 103 17.01 8.53 -22.72
N LYS A 104 17.56 7.44 -22.17
CA LYS A 104 16.81 6.34 -21.54
C LYS A 104 17.14 6.23 -20.05
N PHE A 105 16.11 6.04 -19.24
CA PHE A 105 16.20 5.86 -17.80
C PHE A 105 15.20 4.79 -17.35
N ILE A 106 15.53 4.10 -16.25
CA ILE A 106 14.56 3.34 -15.47
C ILE A 106 14.03 4.29 -14.40
N ALA A 107 12.76 4.68 -14.49
CA ALA A 107 12.12 5.55 -13.51
C ALA A 107 11.48 4.68 -12.41
N LYS A 108 12.01 4.80 -11.19
CA LYS A 108 11.52 4.07 -10.03
C LYS A 108 10.30 4.79 -9.43
N ALA A 109 9.13 4.15 -9.54
CA ALA A 109 7.88 4.57 -8.93
C ALA A 109 7.75 3.94 -7.53
N MET A 110 7.64 4.75 -6.48
CA MET A 110 7.47 4.20 -5.13
C MET A 110 6.05 3.68 -4.90
N ALA A 111 5.89 2.67 -4.05
CA ALA A 111 4.56 2.18 -3.69
C ALA A 111 3.74 3.27 -2.96
N PRO A 112 2.40 3.28 -3.11
CA PRO A 112 1.61 2.37 -3.93
C PRO A 112 1.72 2.68 -5.44
N THR A 113 1.91 1.63 -6.24
CA THR A 113 2.01 1.65 -7.70
C THR A 113 0.62 1.59 -8.33
N VAL A 114 -0.20 2.60 -8.05
CA VAL A 114 -1.56 2.77 -8.57
C VAL A 114 -1.64 4.06 -9.38
N THR A 115 -2.35 4.04 -10.49
CA THR A 115 -2.45 5.12 -11.48
C THR A 115 -2.62 6.53 -10.89
N MET A 116 -3.68 6.77 -10.11
CA MET A 116 -3.95 8.12 -9.56
C MET A 116 -2.79 8.64 -8.66
N PRO A 117 -2.30 7.90 -7.66
CA PRO A 117 -1.11 8.29 -6.90
C PRO A 117 0.12 8.59 -7.77
N ARG A 118 0.36 7.78 -8.81
CA ARG A 118 1.52 7.95 -9.69
C ARG A 118 1.41 9.17 -10.58
N ILE A 119 0.23 9.48 -11.11
CA ILE A 119 -0.04 10.75 -11.80
C ILE A 119 0.25 11.94 -10.88
N LYS A 120 -0.19 11.88 -9.61
CA LYS A 120 0.15 12.91 -8.62
C LYS A 120 1.65 13.03 -8.47
N ALA A 121 2.37 11.92 -8.24
CA ALA A 121 3.81 11.92 -8.08
C ALA A 121 4.57 12.52 -9.27
N LEU A 122 4.18 12.17 -10.49
CA LEU A 122 4.76 12.72 -11.72
C LEU A 122 4.57 14.25 -11.81
N MET A 123 3.40 14.75 -11.40
CA MET A 123 3.01 16.17 -11.56
C MET A 123 3.32 17.06 -10.36
N THR A 124 3.60 16.50 -9.18
CA THR A 124 4.02 17.24 -7.97
C THR A 124 5.48 17.01 -7.60
N GLY A 125 6.11 15.95 -8.12
CA GLY A 125 7.41 15.46 -7.67
C GLY A 125 7.42 15.00 -6.21
N SER A 126 6.25 14.77 -5.62
CA SER A 126 6.10 14.29 -4.25
C SER A 126 5.87 12.77 -4.24
N ILE A 127 6.10 12.14 -3.10
CA ILE A 127 5.81 10.71 -2.92
C ILE A 127 4.45 10.61 -2.22
N PRO A 128 3.41 10.08 -2.87
CA PRO A 128 2.09 9.94 -2.26
C PRO A 128 2.12 8.87 -1.17
N GLY A 129 1.49 9.15 -0.04
CA GLY A 129 1.33 8.17 1.03
C GLY A 129 0.10 7.29 0.83
N PHE A 130 0.04 6.14 1.51
CA PHE A 130 -1.15 5.27 1.51
C PHE A 130 -2.43 6.01 1.98
N ILE A 131 -2.28 6.94 2.92
CA ILE A 131 -3.39 7.77 3.39
C ILE A 131 -3.96 8.66 2.28
N ASP A 132 -3.13 9.10 1.34
CA ASP A 132 -3.58 9.91 0.21
C ASP A 132 -4.48 9.08 -0.70
N VAL A 133 -4.21 7.79 -0.88
CA VAL A 133 -5.10 6.91 -1.67
C VAL A 133 -6.49 6.86 -1.05
N VAL A 134 -6.55 6.64 0.27
CA VAL A 134 -7.83 6.51 1.01
C VAL A 134 -8.60 7.84 1.03
N MET A 135 -7.91 8.95 1.34
CA MET A 135 -8.55 10.26 1.44
C MET A 135 -9.06 10.79 0.09
N ASN A 136 -8.43 10.39 -1.01
CA ASN A 136 -8.80 10.83 -2.35
C ASN A 136 -9.93 10.00 -3.00
N LEU A 137 -10.51 9.01 -2.30
CA LEU A 137 -11.64 8.22 -2.79
C LEU A 137 -12.93 9.05 -3.02
N ASN A 138 -13.09 10.18 -2.32
CA ASN A 138 -14.37 10.94 -2.31
C ASN A 138 -14.31 12.30 -3.03
N SER A 139 -13.11 12.84 -3.31
CA SER A 139 -12.91 14.06 -4.11
C SER A 139 -11.44 14.15 -4.54
N PRO A 140 -11.10 13.76 -5.78
CA PRO A 140 -9.70 13.58 -6.19
C PRO A 140 -8.94 14.87 -6.53
N GLU A 141 -9.61 16.04 -6.61
CA GLU A 141 -8.97 17.30 -7.04
C GLU A 141 -7.64 17.54 -6.31
N LEU A 142 -6.57 17.69 -7.08
CA LEU A 142 -5.24 17.94 -6.55
C LEU A 142 -5.08 19.42 -6.23
N LEU A 143 -5.10 19.74 -4.93
CA LEU A 143 -5.01 21.12 -4.44
C LEU A 143 -3.56 21.60 -4.21
N ASP A 144 -2.62 20.67 -4.18
CA ASP A 144 -1.19 20.93 -3.98
C ASP A 144 -0.55 21.60 -5.20
N ASP A 145 0.55 22.33 -4.97
CA ASP A 145 1.36 22.91 -6.04
C ASP A 145 1.89 21.82 -6.99
N ASN A 146 1.72 22.02 -8.29
CA ASN A 146 2.01 21.01 -9.31
C ASN A 146 2.31 21.64 -10.68
N LEU A 147 2.91 20.87 -11.58
CA LEU A 147 3.32 21.33 -12.91
C LEU A 147 2.16 21.88 -13.74
N ILE A 148 0.99 21.23 -13.70
CA ILE A 148 -0.18 21.60 -14.50
C ILE A 148 -0.74 22.95 -14.03
N TRP A 149 -0.80 23.16 -12.71
CA TRP A 149 -1.16 24.43 -12.12
C TRP A 149 -0.16 25.52 -12.49
N GLN A 150 1.15 25.28 -12.31
CA GLN A 150 2.20 26.26 -12.67
C GLN A 150 2.15 26.64 -14.16
N ALA A 151 1.96 25.66 -15.05
CA ALA A 151 1.81 25.89 -16.48
C ALA A 151 0.58 26.76 -16.78
N LYS A 152 -0.56 26.47 -16.16
CA LYS A 152 -1.79 27.27 -16.32
C LYS A 152 -1.59 28.71 -15.85
N GLN A 153 -0.95 28.91 -14.70
CA GLN A 153 -0.67 30.23 -14.14
C GLN A 153 0.35 31.03 -14.98
N ALA A 154 1.22 30.34 -15.72
CA ALA A 154 2.12 30.93 -16.71
C ALA A 154 1.44 31.20 -18.07
N GLY A 155 0.13 30.95 -18.20
CA GLY A 155 -0.63 31.17 -19.42
C GLY A 155 -0.39 30.11 -20.51
N LYS A 156 0.20 28.96 -20.16
CA LYS A 156 0.42 27.86 -21.11
C LYS A 156 -0.89 27.19 -21.49
N ARG A 157 -0.99 26.77 -22.76
CA ARG A 157 -2.13 26.03 -23.31
C ARG A 157 -1.86 24.53 -23.20
N ILE A 158 -2.65 23.86 -22.35
CA ILE A 158 -2.51 22.44 -22.02
C ILE A 158 -3.68 21.67 -22.63
N VAL A 159 -3.37 20.66 -23.44
CA VAL A 159 -4.35 19.75 -24.09
C VAL A 159 -4.16 18.35 -23.53
N PHE A 160 -5.27 17.64 -23.24
CA PHE A 160 -5.22 16.32 -22.60
C PHE A 160 -6.17 15.31 -23.26
N TYR A 161 -5.68 14.10 -23.56
CA TYR A 161 -6.51 12.98 -24.01
C TYR A 161 -6.11 11.69 -23.27
N GLY A 162 -7.06 10.97 -22.68
CA GLY A 162 -6.77 9.71 -21.97
C GLY A 162 -7.61 9.51 -20.72
N ASP A 163 -7.09 8.77 -19.74
CA ASP A 163 -7.78 8.45 -18.48
C ASP A 163 -8.45 9.66 -17.82
N ASP A 164 -9.76 9.56 -17.56
CA ASP A 164 -10.56 10.60 -16.93
C ASP A 164 -10.07 11.03 -15.53
N THR A 165 -9.20 10.24 -14.89
CA THR A 165 -8.49 10.56 -13.66
C THR A 165 -7.81 11.92 -13.75
N TRP A 166 -7.18 12.26 -14.88
CA TRP A 166 -6.54 13.57 -15.07
C TRP A 166 -7.53 14.74 -14.98
N ILE A 167 -8.73 14.58 -15.54
CA ILE A 167 -9.78 15.61 -15.52
C ILE A 167 -10.26 15.84 -14.09
N ARG A 168 -10.38 14.75 -13.32
CA ARG A 168 -10.79 14.79 -11.92
C ARG A 168 -9.69 15.39 -11.01
N LEU A 169 -8.42 15.10 -11.29
CA LEU A 169 -7.26 15.65 -10.57
C LEU A 169 -7.03 17.13 -10.87
N PHE A 170 -7.19 17.56 -12.13
CA PHE A 170 -6.86 18.91 -12.61
C PHE A 170 -8.06 19.63 -13.25
N PRO A 171 -9.18 19.79 -12.54
CA PRO A 171 -10.38 20.40 -13.10
C PRO A 171 -10.08 21.82 -13.61
N LYS A 172 -10.58 22.17 -14.80
CA LYS A 172 -10.45 23.50 -15.44
C LYS A 172 -9.03 23.93 -15.85
N HIS A 173 -8.04 23.03 -15.81
CA HIS A 173 -6.67 23.36 -16.23
C HIS A 173 -6.46 23.20 -17.74
N PHE A 174 -7.11 22.22 -18.36
CA PHE A 174 -7.00 21.94 -19.79
C PHE A 174 -7.85 22.90 -20.63
N VAL A 175 -7.31 23.35 -21.77
CA VAL A 175 -8.06 24.18 -22.73
C VAL A 175 -8.93 23.35 -23.66
N GLU A 176 -8.54 22.09 -23.86
CA GLU A 176 -9.20 21.09 -24.69
C GLU A 176 -8.87 19.74 -24.07
N PHE A 177 -9.88 18.90 -23.85
CA PHE A 177 -9.69 17.59 -23.26
C PHE A 177 -10.76 16.59 -23.67
N ASP A 178 -10.39 15.32 -23.66
CA ASP A 178 -11.32 14.20 -23.81
C ASP A 178 -10.90 13.04 -22.90
N GLY A 179 -11.86 12.54 -22.12
CA GLY A 179 -11.62 11.57 -21.03
C GLY A 179 -12.13 10.19 -21.38
N THR A 180 -11.30 9.19 -21.11
CA THR A 180 -11.64 7.77 -21.24
C THR A 180 -11.83 7.16 -19.85
N THR A 181 -12.89 6.39 -19.67
CA THR A 181 -13.17 5.70 -18.41
C THR A 181 -12.41 4.37 -18.32
N SER A 182 -11.67 4.17 -17.22
CA SER A 182 -10.85 2.97 -16.95
C SER A 182 -11.59 1.79 -16.30
N PHE A 183 -12.87 1.94 -15.95
CA PHE A 183 -13.61 0.91 -15.19
C PHE A 183 -13.82 -0.42 -15.94
N PHE A 184 -13.75 -0.44 -17.28
CA PHE A 184 -14.00 -1.64 -18.08
C PHE A 184 -12.69 -2.25 -18.58
N VAL A 185 -12.03 -3.01 -17.71
CA VAL A 185 -10.71 -3.64 -17.97
C VAL A 185 -10.71 -4.57 -19.20
N SER A 186 -11.87 -5.10 -19.60
CA SER A 186 -12.01 -5.91 -20.82
C SER A 186 -11.78 -5.12 -22.12
N ASP A 187 -11.89 -3.79 -22.08
CA ASP A 187 -11.69 -2.91 -23.22
C ASP A 187 -10.28 -2.33 -23.23
N TYR A 188 -9.39 -2.94 -24.00
CA TYR A 188 -8.01 -2.49 -24.20
C TYR A 188 -7.78 -1.84 -25.58
N THR A 189 -8.84 -1.64 -26.37
CA THR A 189 -8.74 -1.15 -27.76
C THR A 189 -9.45 0.18 -27.92
N GLU A 190 -10.72 0.29 -27.52
CA GLU A 190 -11.46 1.55 -27.66
C GLU A 190 -10.90 2.62 -26.74
N VAL A 191 -10.41 2.23 -25.55
CA VAL A 191 -9.72 3.15 -24.64
C VAL A 191 -8.55 3.89 -25.29
N ASP A 192 -7.78 3.20 -26.13
CA ASP A 192 -6.60 3.76 -26.82
C ASP A 192 -7.01 4.45 -28.15
N ASN A 193 -8.01 3.93 -28.86
CA ASN A 193 -8.62 4.61 -30.02
C ASN A 193 -9.17 5.98 -29.63
N ASN A 194 -9.75 6.09 -28.42
CA ASN A 194 -10.29 7.32 -27.89
C ASN A 194 -9.24 8.43 -27.74
N VAL A 195 -7.99 8.05 -27.49
CA VAL A 195 -6.85 8.97 -27.45
C VAL A 195 -6.31 9.22 -28.86
N THR A 196 -6.11 8.15 -29.63
CA THR A 196 -5.44 8.18 -30.93
C THR A 196 -6.19 9.00 -31.98
N ARG A 197 -7.53 8.99 -31.96
CA ARG A 197 -8.36 9.72 -32.95
C ARG A 197 -8.09 11.22 -33.01
N HIS A 198 -7.60 11.81 -31.93
CA HIS A 198 -7.34 13.25 -31.83
C HIS A 198 -5.96 13.65 -32.35
N LEU A 199 -5.06 12.68 -32.57
CA LEU A 199 -3.66 12.95 -32.87
C LEU A 199 -3.44 13.67 -34.20
N ASP A 200 -4.16 13.33 -35.26
CA ASP A 200 -3.98 13.97 -36.56
C ASP A 200 -4.31 15.47 -36.50
N ASP A 201 -5.44 15.82 -35.88
CA ASP A 201 -5.88 17.20 -35.77
C ASP A 201 -4.95 18.02 -34.86
N ILE A 202 -4.60 17.51 -33.67
CA ILE A 202 -3.78 18.26 -32.71
C ILE A 202 -2.33 18.42 -33.18
N LEU A 203 -1.76 17.42 -33.85
CA LEU A 203 -0.39 17.49 -34.35
C LEU A 203 -0.27 18.48 -35.52
N ASN A 204 -1.32 18.69 -36.30
CA ASN A 204 -1.36 19.72 -37.35
C ASN A 204 -1.48 21.15 -36.78
N ARG A 205 -1.99 21.30 -35.56
CA ARG A 205 -2.18 22.59 -34.90
C ARG A 205 -0.93 23.15 -34.21
N ASN A 206 -0.90 24.47 -34.05
CA ASN A 206 0.18 25.21 -33.38
C ASN A 206 -0.26 25.93 -32.09
N ASP A 207 -1.53 25.80 -31.71
CA ASP A 207 -2.17 26.54 -30.61
C ASP A 207 -2.14 25.79 -29.27
N TRP A 208 -1.03 25.13 -28.96
CA TRP A 208 -0.81 24.39 -27.71
C TRP A 208 0.67 24.39 -27.33
N ASP A 209 0.94 24.33 -26.02
CA ASP A 209 2.30 24.27 -25.44
C ASP A 209 2.61 22.90 -24.83
N ILE A 210 1.60 22.28 -24.20
CA ILE A 210 1.73 20.98 -23.53
C ILE A 210 0.61 20.06 -24.04
N LEU A 211 1.00 18.88 -24.52
CA LEU A 211 0.08 17.81 -24.91
C LEU A 211 0.32 16.61 -23.99
N ILE A 212 -0.73 16.15 -23.33
CA ILE A 212 -0.69 14.98 -22.44
C ILE A 212 -1.57 13.89 -23.04
N LEU A 213 -1.00 12.71 -23.23
CA LEU A 213 -1.68 11.54 -23.76
C LEU A 213 -1.52 10.41 -22.74
N HIS A 214 -2.62 9.83 -22.29
CA HIS A 214 -2.59 8.72 -21.34
C HIS A 214 -3.32 7.50 -21.92
N TYR A 215 -2.55 6.47 -22.28
CA TYR A 215 -3.03 5.22 -22.87
C TYR A 215 -3.18 4.13 -21.80
N LEU A 216 -4.30 3.40 -21.82
CA LEU A 216 -4.67 2.44 -20.78
C LEU A 216 -4.60 0.98 -21.25
N GLY A 217 -4.62 0.74 -22.56
CA GLY A 217 -4.82 -0.61 -23.10
C GLY A 217 -3.75 -1.62 -22.68
N LEU A 218 -2.52 -1.17 -22.39
CA LEU A 218 -1.45 -2.04 -21.93
C LEU A 218 -1.69 -2.58 -20.50
N ASP A 219 -2.11 -1.72 -19.57
CA ASP A 219 -2.48 -2.12 -18.21
C ASP A 219 -3.69 -3.07 -18.22
N HIS A 220 -4.71 -2.74 -19.01
CA HIS A 220 -5.90 -3.57 -19.19
C HIS A 220 -5.55 -5.00 -19.68
N ILE A 221 -4.63 -5.12 -20.65
CA ILE A 221 -4.10 -6.44 -21.10
C ILE A 221 -3.37 -7.16 -19.96
N GLY A 222 -2.57 -6.42 -19.19
CA GLY A 222 -1.88 -6.90 -17.99
C GLY A 222 -2.85 -7.55 -17.01
N HIS A 223 -3.90 -6.83 -16.60
CA HIS A 223 -4.92 -7.35 -15.70
C HIS A 223 -5.67 -8.59 -16.23
N LEU A 224 -5.95 -8.63 -17.54
CA LEU A 224 -6.69 -9.75 -18.12
C LEU A 224 -5.85 -11.02 -18.26
N THR A 225 -4.58 -10.88 -18.66
CA THR A 225 -3.78 -12.02 -19.15
C THR A 225 -2.32 -12.03 -18.71
N GLY A 226 -1.87 -11.03 -17.96
CA GLY A 226 -0.52 -10.91 -17.45
C GLY A 226 0.49 -10.31 -18.45
N PRO A 227 1.70 -9.96 -17.97
CA PRO A 227 2.73 -9.27 -18.75
C PRO A 227 3.35 -10.11 -19.87
N HIS A 228 3.16 -11.43 -19.85
CA HIS A 228 3.71 -12.38 -20.84
C HIS A 228 2.71 -12.79 -21.92
N SER A 229 1.52 -12.19 -21.92
CA SER A 229 0.49 -12.43 -22.93
C SER A 229 0.97 -12.09 -24.34
N ASP A 230 0.55 -12.89 -25.32
CA ASP A 230 0.79 -12.65 -26.75
C ASP A 230 0.14 -11.32 -27.22
N MET A 231 -0.79 -10.76 -26.45
CA MET A 231 -1.42 -9.46 -26.72
C MET A 231 -0.52 -8.26 -26.39
N VAL A 232 0.50 -8.44 -25.54
CA VAL A 232 1.41 -7.34 -25.16
C VAL A 232 2.23 -6.86 -26.36
N GLY A 233 2.72 -7.78 -27.20
CA GLY A 233 3.52 -7.43 -28.37
C GLY A 233 2.80 -6.49 -29.35
N PRO A 234 1.62 -6.87 -29.88
CA PRO A 234 0.80 -6.00 -30.72
C PRO A 234 0.51 -4.63 -30.09
N LYS A 235 0.21 -4.60 -28.79
CA LYS A 235 -0.04 -3.34 -28.06
C LYS A 235 1.21 -2.45 -28.00
N LEU A 236 2.40 -3.02 -27.76
CA LEU A 236 3.66 -2.26 -27.81
C LEU A 236 3.95 -1.73 -29.22
N THR A 237 3.62 -2.48 -30.28
CA THR A 237 3.74 -2.02 -31.67
C THR A 237 2.79 -0.87 -32.01
N GLU A 238 1.59 -0.86 -31.45
CA GLU A 238 0.67 0.27 -31.52
C GLU A 238 1.31 1.52 -30.87
N MET A 239 1.85 1.38 -29.66
CA MET A 239 2.48 2.49 -28.93
C MET A 239 3.75 3.02 -29.62
N ASP A 240 4.55 2.13 -30.22
CA ASP A 240 5.70 2.51 -31.06
C ASP A 240 5.27 3.35 -32.27
N SER A 241 4.15 2.96 -32.90
CA SER A 241 3.57 3.68 -34.05
C SER A 241 3.04 5.06 -33.65
N VAL A 242 2.38 5.17 -32.49
CA VAL A 242 1.92 6.44 -31.92
C VAL A 242 3.10 7.37 -31.64
N LEU A 243 4.15 6.90 -30.97
CA LEU A 243 5.35 7.69 -30.71
C LEU A 243 5.99 8.17 -32.02
N LYS A 244 6.11 7.28 -33.01
CA LYS A 244 6.65 7.61 -34.33
C LYS A 244 5.87 8.73 -35.01
N LYS A 245 4.54 8.67 -34.98
CA LYS A 245 3.65 9.69 -35.54
C LYS A 245 3.89 11.06 -34.90
N ILE A 246 3.93 11.11 -33.56
CA ILE A 246 4.20 12.33 -32.79
C ILE A 246 5.59 12.88 -33.13
N HIS A 247 6.62 12.04 -33.10
CA HIS A 247 8.00 12.46 -33.33
C HIS A 247 8.19 13.03 -34.74
N VAL A 248 7.69 12.36 -35.78
CA VAL A 248 7.76 12.84 -37.18
C VAL A 248 7.01 14.16 -37.37
N ALA A 249 5.82 14.30 -36.78
CA ALA A 249 5.05 15.54 -36.85
C ALA A 249 5.76 16.73 -36.17
N LEU A 250 6.43 16.50 -35.03
CA LEU A 250 7.18 17.55 -34.34
C LEU A 250 8.51 17.88 -35.03
N MET A 251 9.12 16.94 -35.73
CA MET A 251 10.34 17.18 -36.51
C MET A 251 10.06 17.95 -37.80
N SER A 252 8.98 17.63 -38.53
CA SER A 252 8.61 18.36 -39.75
C SER A 252 8.31 19.84 -39.48
N LYS A 253 7.69 20.16 -38.34
CA LYS A 253 7.45 21.56 -37.92
C LYS A 253 8.69 22.34 -37.52
N LYS A 254 9.81 21.66 -37.23
CA LYS A 254 11.08 22.32 -36.88
C LYS A 254 11.66 23.09 -38.06
N GLU A 255 11.36 22.67 -39.30
CA GLU A 255 11.82 23.35 -40.51
C GLU A 255 11.17 24.73 -40.70
N GLU A 256 10.01 24.98 -40.08
CA GLU A 256 9.27 26.24 -40.19
C GLU A 256 9.65 27.29 -39.13
N ASP A 257 10.12 26.87 -37.94
CA ASP A 257 10.45 27.75 -36.82
C ASP A 257 11.69 27.24 -36.06
N ALA A 258 12.87 27.57 -36.59
CA ALA A 258 14.17 27.02 -36.16
C ALA A 258 14.64 27.45 -34.76
N SER A 259 13.85 28.26 -34.02
CA SER A 259 14.35 28.95 -32.82
C SER A 259 14.27 28.13 -31.52
N PHE A 260 13.42 27.10 -31.41
CA PHE A 260 13.25 26.34 -30.16
C PHE A 260 12.93 24.85 -30.41
N PRO A 261 13.59 23.91 -29.71
CA PRO A 261 13.31 22.48 -29.82
C PRO A 261 12.01 22.08 -29.11
N ASN A 262 11.49 20.89 -29.44
CA ASN A 262 10.40 20.24 -28.74
C ASN A 262 10.92 19.06 -27.90
N LEU A 263 10.18 18.67 -26.86
CA LEU A 263 10.49 17.52 -26.01
C LEU A 263 9.34 16.51 -26.06
N ILE A 264 9.67 15.23 -26.20
CA ILE A 264 8.74 14.13 -25.98
C ILE A 264 9.25 13.34 -24.77
N ALA A 265 8.38 13.16 -23.78
CA ALA A 265 8.61 12.27 -22.64
C ALA A 265 7.68 11.07 -22.77
N LEU A 266 8.24 9.91 -23.15
CA LEU A 266 7.56 8.61 -23.08
C LEU A 266 7.82 8.02 -21.70
N CYS A 267 6.78 7.78 -20.91
CA CYS A 267 6.91 7.21 -19.58
C CYS A 267 5.79 6.25 -19.20
N GLY A 268 6.04 5.43 -18.18
CA GLY A 268 5.01 4.73 -17.40
C GLY A 268 4.74 5.44 -16.08
N ASP A 269 3.55 5.23 -15.54
CA ASP A 269 3.15 5.64 -14.20
C ASP A 269 3.47 4.55 -13.16
N HIS A 270 3.26 3.29 -13.49
CA HIS A 270 3.77 2.11 -12.80
C HIS A 270 4.12 0.99 -13.80
N GLY A 271 4.61 -0.13 -13.29
CA GLY A 271 4.69 -1.39 -14.02
C GLY A 271 3.60 -2.35 -13.57
N MET A 272 3.84 -3.66 -13.71
CA MET A 272 2.91 -4.71 -13.27
C MET A 272 3.69 -5.95 -12.81
N SER A 273 3.12 -6.66 -11.84
CA SER A 273 3.64 -7.93 -11.35
C SER A 273 3.57 -9.02 -12.43
N GLU A 274 4.20 -10.16 -12.15
CA GLU A 274 4.15 -11.34 -13.04
C GLU A 274 2.73 -11.92 -13.21
N SER A 275 1.81 -11.61 -12.30
CA SER A 275 0.38 -11.97 -12.43
C SER A 275 -0.46 -10.92 -13.15
N GLY A 276 0.12 -9.78 -13.54
CA GLY A 276 -0.61 -8.67 -14.14
C GLY A 276 -1.37 -7.81 -13.13
N SER A 277 -1.03 -7.90 -11.84
CA SER A 277 -1.52 -6.99 -10.80
C SER A 277 -0.54 -5.82 -10.61
N HIS A 278 -0.97 -4.77 -9.93
CA HIS A 278 -0.10 -3.69 -9.49
C HIS A 278 -0.58 -3.14 -8.13
N GLY A 279 0.07 -2.11 -7.61
CA GLY A 279 -0.20 -1.49 -6.31
C GLY A 279 0.83 -1.84 -5.22
N GLY A 280 1.65 -2.86 -5.45
CA GLY A 280 2.71 -3.33 -4.58
C GLY A 280 4.06 -2.64 -4.80
N SER A 281 5.12 -3.34 -4.41
CA SER A 281 6.50 -2.85 -4.42
C SER A 281 7.48 -3.82 -5.06
N SER A 282 7.01 -4.77 -5.88
CA SER A 282 7.90 -5.67 -6.63
C SER A 282 8.77 -4.86 -7.61
N GLU A 283 9.91 -5.40 -8.02
CA GLU A 283 10.81 -4.69 -8.94
C GLU A 283 10.11 -4.37 -10.28
N GLU A 284 9.25 -5.28 -10.74
CA GLU A 284 8.49 -5.14 -11.98
C GLU A 284 7.38 -4.09 -11.87
N GLU A 285 6.78 -3.93 -10.68
CA GLU A 285 5.77 -2.90 -10.42
C GLU A 285 6.38 -1.49 -10.30
N VAL A 286 7.58 -1.39 -9.71
CA VAL A 286 8.21 -0.09 -9.41
C VAL A 286 9.11 0.42 -10.53
N HIS A 287 9.65 -0.44 -11.41
CA HIS A 287 10.56 -0.02 -12.47
C HIS A 287 9.86 0.21 -13.81
N THR A 288 9.67 1.47 -14.16
CA THR A 288 9.03 1.91 -15.41
C THR A 288 10.05 2.43 -16.42
N ALA A 289 9.70 2.41 -17.71
CA ALA A 289 10.51 3.05 -18.72
C ALA A 289 10.32 4.59 -18.68
N LEU A 290 11.42 5.34 -18.82
CA LEU A 290 11.40 6.75 -19.17
C LEU A 290 12.33 7.00 -20.36
N VAL A 291 11.79 7.58 -21.43
CA VAL A 291 12.54 7.97 -22.62
C VAL A 291 12.27 9.44 -22.94
N LEU A 292 13.33 10.23 -22.96
CA LEU A 292 13.28 11.65 -23.33
C LEU A 292 13.85 11.82 -24.74
N ILE A 293 13.08 12.43 -25.64
CA ILE A 293 13.47 12.64 -27.04
C ILE A 293 13.42 14.12 -27.36
N SER A 294 14.53 14.66 -27.87
CA SER A 294 14.57 16.03 -28.35
C SER A 294 15.72 16.21 -29.32
N SER A 295 15.50 16.99 -30.37
CA SER A 295 16.52 17.25 -31.39
C SER A 295 17.78 17.99 -30.90
N VAL A 296 17.81 18.48 -29.65
CA VAL A 296 19.01 19.07 -29.03
C VAL A 296 19.87 18.06 -28.28
N PHE A 297 19.39 16.84 -28.07
CA PHE A 297 20.18 15.81 -27.40
C PHE A 297 21.24 15.26 -28.35
N GLU A 298 22.43 15.01 -27.81
CA GLU A 298 23.52 14.40 -28.57
C GLU A 298 23.18 12.94 -28.90
N THR A 299 23.44 12.55 -30.15
CA THR A 299 23.38 11.14 -30.57
C THR A 299 24.58 10.40 -29.99
N LYS A 300 24.39 9.69 -28.88
CA LYS A 300 25.47 8.89 -28.26
C LYS A 300 25.60 7.56 -29.02
N SER A 301 26.82 7.21 -29.42
CA SER A 301 27.12 5.99 -30.17
C SER A 301 27.20 4.72 -29.32
N ASP A 302 27.09 4.84 -27.99
CA ASP A 302 27.31 3.74 -27.06
C ASP A 302 25.99 3.12 -26.60
N SER A 303 25.41 2.29 -27.47
CA SER A 303 24.17 1.54 -27.21
C SER A 303 24.30 0.53 -26.06
N SER A 304 25.52 0.24 -25.61
CA SER A 304 25.84 -0.78 -24.61
C SER A 304 25.60 -0.35 -23.16
N LYS A 305 25.48 0.96 -22.88
CA LYS A 305 25.28 1.44 -21.52
C LYS A 305 23.86 1.09 -21.03
N LEU A 306 23.80 0.38 -19.91
CA LEU A 306 22.55 0.11 -19.20
C LEU A 306 21.86 1.44 -18.83
N PRO A 307 20.52 1.52 -18.88
CA PRO A 307 19.79 2.70 -18.44
C PRO A 307 20.12 3.03 -16.98
N GLU A 308 20.32 4.32 -16.69
CA GLU A 308 20.48 4.79 -15.32
C GLU A 308 19.14 4.71 -14.59
N VAL A 309 19.16 4.29 -13.31
CA VAL A 309 17.97 4.27 -12.46
C VAL A 309 17.83 5.63 -11.80
N ILE A 310 16.67 6.26 -12.00
CA ILE A 310 16.29 7.55 -11.42
C ILE A 310 15.00 7.41 -10.61
N GLN A 311 14.62 8.43 -9.85
CA GLN A 311 13.30 8.45 -9.21
C GLN A 311 12.26 8.98 -10.20
N GLN A 312 11.04 8.45 -10.17
CA GLN A 312 9.94 8.95 -10.99
C GLN A 312 9.66 10.45 -10.73
N THR A 313 9.90 10.90 -9.49
CA THR A 313 9.77 12.31 -9.09
C THR A 313 10.75 13.25 -9.80
N ASP A 314 11.85 12.74 -10.36
CA ASP A 314 12.87 13.52 -11.08
C ASP A 314 12.34 14.11 -12.40
N LEU A 315 11.24 13.55 -12.93
CA LEU A 315 10.58 14.08 -14.11
C LEU A 315 10.01 15.49 -13.85
N LEU A 316 9.50 15.77 -12.65
CA LEU A 316 8.89 17.06 -12.34
C LEU A 316 9.86 18.24 -12.53
N PRO A 317 11.00 18.35 -11.81
CA PRO A 317 11.87 19.50 -11.93
C PRO A 317 12.46 19.59 -13.35
N THR A 318 12.61 18.46 -14.03
CA THR A 318 13.04 18.37 -15.42
C THR A 318 12.04 19.05 -16.37
N LEU A 319 10.76 18.74 -16.25
CA LEU A 319 9.71 19.38 -17.05
C LEU A 319 9.51 20.85 -16.67
N ALA A 320 9.54 21.18 -15.38
CA ALA A 320 9.40 22.56 -14.89
C ALA A 320 10.48 23.47 -15.47
N ILE A 321 11.76 23.09 -15.34
CA ILE A 321 12.88 23.82 -15.93
C ILE A 321 12.78 23.84 -17.46
N GLY A 322 12.42 22.71 -18.09
CA GLY A 322 12.22 22.61 -19.53
C GLY A 322 11.19 23.59 -20.08
N LEU A 323 10.12 23.84 -19.33
CA LEU A 323 9.02 24.74 -19.70
C LEU A 323 9.21 26.19 -19.21
N GLY A 324 10.30 26.49 -18.49
CA GLY A 324 10.53 27.81 -17.88
C GLY A 324 9.56 28.13 -16.74
N LEU A 325 9.14 27.11 -15.99
CA LEU A 325 8.19 27.20 -14.89
C LEU A 325 8.90 27.10 -13.53
N PRO A 326 8.30 27.61 -12.44
CA PRO A 326 8.74 27.28 -11.09
C PRO A 326 8.65 25.77 -10.84
N ILE A 327 9.63 25.24 -10.09
CA ILE A 327 9.57 23.86 -9.58
C ILE A 327 8.54 23.83 -8.44
N SER A 328 7.67 22.81 -8.41
CA SER A 328 6.68 22.65 -7.33
C SER A 328 7.36 22.68 -5.97
N ARG A 329 6.71 23.34 -5.01
CA ARG A 329 7.18 23.41 -3.62
C ARG A 329 7.33 22.05 -2.95
N ASN A 330 6.46 21.10 -3.31
CA ASN A 330 6.43 19.76 -2.75
C ASN A 330 7.35 18.78 -3.49
N ASN A 331 8.14 19.27 -4.45
CA ASN A 331 9.06 18.44 -5.21
C ASN A 331 10.16 17.84 -4.32
N LEU A 332 10.44 16.57 -4.54
CA LEU A 332 11.54 15.81 -3.95
C LEU A 332 12.56 15.36 -5.00
N GLY A 333 12.20 15.50 -6.27
CA GLY A 333 13.01 15.07 -7.40
C GLY A 333 14.19 15.98 -7.69
N MET A 334 15.13 15.42 -8.44
CA MET A 334 16.32 16.10 -8.95
C MET A 334 16.21 16.37 -10.45
N LEU A 335 16.67 17.54 -10.88
CA LEU A 335 16.80 17.90 -12.28
C LEU A 335 17.75 16.91 -12.99
N LEU A 336 17.29 16.28 -14.07
CA LEU A 336 18.10 15.39 -14.89
C LEU A 336 19.17 16.19 -15.67
N PRO A 337 20.47 15.95 -15.48
CA PRO A 337 21.51 16.77 -16.12
C PRO A 337 21.45 16.79 -17.64
N GLN A 338 21.04 15.68 -18.23
CA GLN A 338 20.95 15.49 -19.67
C GLN A 338 20.01 16.52 -20.34
N ILE A 339 19.03 17.07 -19.62
CA ILE A 339 18.11 18.07 -20.16
C ILE A 339 18.78 19.43 -20.39
N VAL A 340 19.88 19.72 -19.69
CA VAL A 340 20.58 21.02 -19.73
C VAL A 340 22.04 20.94 -20.19
N GLU A 341 22.55 19.75 -20.54
CA GLU A 341 23.94 19.54 -20.99
C GLU A 341 24.34 20.47 -22.16
N HIS A 342 23.41 20.74 -23.08
CA HIS A 342 23.62 21.60 -24.26
C HIS A 342 23.64 23.11 -23.96
N LYS A 343 23.37 23.53 -22.72
CA LYS A 343 23.34 24.94 -22.30
C LYS A 343 24.68 25.42 -21.80
N SER A 344 24.85 26.75 -21.71
CA SER A 344 26.07 27.33 -21.15
C SER A 344 26.27 26.94 -19.69
N MET A 345 27.53 26.96 -19.22
CA MET A 345 27.84 26.63 -17.82
C MET A 345 27.05 27.51 -16.83
N ARG A 346 26.87 28.81 -17.12
CA ARG A 346 26.08 29.72 -16.26
C ARG A 346 24.63 29.25 -16.14
N GLU A 347 24.01 28.87 -17.27
CA GLU A 347 22.64 28.37 -17.29
C GLU A 347 22.52 27.05 -16.51
N GLN A 348 23.42 26.10 -16.75
CA GLN A 348 23.43 24.83 -16.02
C GLN A 348 23.52 25.06 -14.50
N LEU A 349 24.50 25.86 -14.04
CA LEU A 349 24.66 26.17 -12.62
C LEU A 349 23.42 26.85 -12.04
N ARG A 350 22.77 27.74 -12.80
CA ARG A 350 21.53 28.40 -12.39
C ARG A 350 20.37 27.42 -12.24
N PHE A 351 20.19 26.46 -13.15
CA PHE A 351 19.09 25.49 -13.07
C PHE A 351 19.24 24.54 -11.89
N PHE A 352 20.45 24.02 -11.66
CA PHE A 352 20.70 23.16 -10.49
C PHE A 352 20.60 23.94 -9.18
N HIS A 353 20.99 25.22 -9.17
CA HIS A 353 20.76 26.10 -8.03
C HIS A 353 19.27 26.24 -7.70
N LEU A 354 18.40 26.47 -8.70
CA LEU A 354 16.95 26.60 -8.48
C LEU A 354 16.34 25.34 -7.86
N ASN A 355 16.70 24.16 -8.37
CA ASN A 355 16.22 22.89 -7.83
C ASN A 355 16.77 22.65 -6.40
N ALA A 356 18.06 22.90 -6.16
CA ALA A 356 18.66 22.70 -4.85
C ALA A 356 18.09 23.68 -3.81
N HIS A 357 17.81 24.92 -4.21
CA HIS A 357 17.14 25.88 -3.35
C HIS A 357 15.73 25.42 -2.98
N GLN A 358 14.93 24.94 -3.94
CA GLN A 358 13.59 24.42 -3.65
C GLN A 358 13.63 23.26 -2.66
N LEU A 359 14.49 22.27 -2.85
CA LEU A 359 14.65 21.15 -1.90
C LEU A 359 15.13 21.63 -0.52
N CYS A 360 16.05 22.58 -0.49
CA CYS A 360 16.56 23.18 0.75
C CYS A 360 15.44 23.89 1.53
N MET A 361 14.56 24.63 0.84
CA MET A 361 13.41 25.28 1.48
C MET A 361 12.38 24.26 1.98
N LEU A 362 12.09 23.22 1.21
CA LEU A 362 11.21 22.15 1.65
C LEU A 362 11.76 21.44 2.90
N LEU A 363 13.07 21.16 2.94
CA LEU A 363 13.73 20.56 4.09
C LEU A 363 13.69 21.47 5.32
N ARG A 364 13.84 22.78 5.14
CA ARG A 364 13.72 23.77 6.23
C ARG A 364 12.34 23.75 6.88
N GLU A 365 11.29 23.53 6.11
CA GLU A 365 9.91 23.47 6.62
C GLU A 365 9.59 22.14 7.33
N ASN A 366 10.37 21.08 7.09
CA ASN A 366 10.07 19.73 7.55
C ASN A 366 11.13 19.13 8.51
N LEU A 367 12.28 19.77 8.73
CA LEU A 367 13.36 19.26 9.59
C LEU A 367 13.73 20.24 10.71
N GLU A 368 13.54 19.85 11.97
CA GLU A 368 13.88 20.67 13.14
C GLU A 368 15.40 20.93 13.26
N ALA A 369 16.24 19.94 12.91
CA ALA A 369 17.70 20.01 12.94
C ALA A 369 18.32 20.46 11.59
N PHE A 370 17.62 21.32 10.84
CA PHE A 370 17.98 21.76 9.50
C PHE A 370 19.45 22.18 9.34
N ASP A 371 20.00 22.98 10.26
CA ASP A 371 21.36 23.51 10.14
C ASP A 371 22.48 22.47 10.27
N LYS A 372 22.16 21.26 10.76
CA LYS A 372 23.12 20.14 10.89
C LYS A 372 23.07 19.16 9.72
N ASP A 373 22.14 19.34 8.78
CA ASP A 373 21.98 18.42 7.65
C ASP A 373 23.15 18.56 6.65
N ALA A 374 23.72 17.41 6.25
CA ALA A 374 24.86 17.36 5.35
C ALA A 374 24.54 17.85 3.92
N GLY A 375 23.29 17.72 3.48
CA GLY A 375 22.81 18.26 2.20
C GLY A 375 22.74 19.78 2.23
N VAL A 376 22.28 20.36 3.34
CA VAL A 376 22.24 21.82 3.56
C VAL A 376 23.66 22.41 3.58
N GLU A 377 24.61 21.77 4.28
CA GLU A 377 26.01 22.20 4.27
C GLU A 377 26.61 22.18 2.86
N GLN A 378 26.38 21.09 2.12
CA GLN A 378 26.86 20.95 0.75
C GLN A 378 26.22 21.99 -0.19
N PHE A 379 24.93 22.30 -0.01
CA PHE A 379 24.25 23.35 -0.76
C PHE A 379 24.86 24.73 -0.48
N LYS A 380 25.05 25.12 0.79
CA LYS A 380 25.70 26.38 1.19
C LYS A 380 27.11 26.50 0.58
N LYS A 381 27.86 25.39 0.53
CA LYS A 381 29.19 25.32 -0.11
C LYS A 381 29.12 25.49 -1.63
N ALA A 382 28.15 24.86 -2.29
CA ALA A 382 27.92 24.99 -3.72
C ALA A 382 27.54 26.43 -4.09
N GLU A 383 26.62 27.04 -3.33
CA GLU A 383 26.16 28.42 -3.52
C GLU A 383 27.30 29.44 -3.38
N LYS A 384 28.14 29.31 -2.34
CA LYS A 384 29.34 30.14 -2.18
C LYS A 384 30.32 29.98 -3.36
N SER A 385 30.51 28.75 -3.82
CA SER A 385 31.41 28.46 -4.95
C SER A 385 30.84 28.99 -6.27
N HIS A 386 29.52 28.96 -6.44
CA HIS A 386 28.80 29.55 -7.57
C HIS A 386 28.94 31.06 -7.60
N GLY A 387 28.76 31.75 -6.45
CA GLY A 387 28.98 33.20 -6.37
C GLY A 387 30.41 33.61 -6.78
N ASN A 388 31.42 32.84 -6.36
CA ASN A 388 32.80 33.05 -6.80
C ASN A 388 32.99 32.82 -8.30
N TRP A 389 32.31 31.81 -8.86
CA TRP A 389 32.33 31.53 -10.29
C TRP A 389 31.70 32.68 -11.09
N ILE A 390 30.56 33.21 -10.64
CA ILE A 390 29.89 34.36 -11.26
C ILE A 390 30.78 35.60 -11.23
N LYS A 391 31.46 35.86 -10.10
CA LYS A 391 32.41 36.98 -10.00
C LYS A 391 33.49 36.90 -11.09
N LEU A 392 34.16 35.75 -11.22
CA LEU A 392 35.19 35.54 -12.25
C LEU A 392 34.64 35.61 -13.68
N TYR A 393 33.43 35.09 -13.89
CA TYR A 393 32.73 35.17 -15.17
C TYR A 393 32.45 36.63 -15.58
N LEU A 394 31.95 37.46 -14.65
CA LEU A 394 31.65 38.88 -14.89
C LEU A 394 32.91 39.73 -15.06
N GLU A 395 34.02 39.37 -14.43
CA GLU A 395 35.33 39.99 -14.62
C GLU A 395 35.98 39.65 -15.99
N GLY A 396 35.31 38.84 -16.83
CA GLY A 396 35.77 38.48 -18.16
C GLY A 396 36.89 37.44 -18.18
N ASN A 397 37.07 36.68 -17.09
CA ASN A 397 38.12 35.68 -16.98
C ASN A 397 37.78 34.43 -17.80
N ALA A 398 38.20 34.37 -19.07
CA ALA A 398 37.96 33.23 -19.97
C ALA A 398 38.94 32.05 -19.79
N SER A 399 39.63 31.95 -18.64
CA SER A 399 40.67 30.94 -18.43
C SER A 399 40.13 29.52 -18.21
N GLU A 400 40.99 28.52 -18.44
CA GLU A 400 40.75 27.12 -18.08
C GLU A 400 40.31 26.96 -16.61
N THR A 401 40.78 27.85 -15.74
CA THR A 401 40.39 27.94 -14.33
C THR A 401 38.89 28.18 -14.15
N LEU A 402 38.27 29.04 -14.95
CA LEU A 402 36.82 29.31 -14.87
C LEU A 402 36.02 28.06 -15.25
N THR A 403 36.43 27.36 -16.31
CA THR A 403 35.78 26.13 -16.76
C THR A 403 35.95 24.99 -15.75
N ASN A 404 37.15 24.83 -15.19
CA ASN A 404 37.44 23.86 -14.12
C ASN A 404 36.61 24.15 -12.86
N LEU A 405 36.51 25.43 -12.46
CA LEU A 405 35.68 25.84 -11.34
C LEU A 405 34.19 25.58 -11.63
N GLY A 406 33.70 25.90 -12.83
CA GLY A 406 32.31 25.64 -13.22
C GLY A 406 31.94 24.16 -13.11
N ARG A 407 32.79 23.27 -13.65
CA ARG A 407 32.63 21.81 -13.49
C ARG A 407 32.64 21.37 -12.03
N LYS A 408 33.47 22.00 -11.19
CA LYS A 408 33.50 21.73 -9.75
C LYS A 408 32.19 22.15 -9.08
N VAL A 409 31.69 23.37 -9.36
CA VAL A 409 30.41 23.87 -8.80
C VAL A 409 29.25 22.99 -9.24
N LEU A 410 29.22 22.57 -10.51
CA LEU A 410 28.21 21.66 -11.03
C LEU A 410 28.17 20.34 -10.23
N ARG A 411 29.33 19.71 -10.02
CA ARG A 411 29.42 18.49 -9.18
C ARG A 411 28.95 18.74 -7.75
N GLN A 412 29.27 19.90 -7.17
CA GLN A 412 28.83 20.25 -5.82
C GLN A 412 27.30 20.37 -5.73
N TYR A 413 26.64 20.96 -6.72
CA TYR A 413 25.18 21.02 -6.77
C TYR A 413 24.55 19.64 -6.96
N LEU A 414 25.08 18.79 -7.84
CA LEU A 414 24.59 17.42 -8.01
C LEU A 414 24.70 16.61 -6.72
N GLU A 415 25.82 16.75 -5.99
CA GLU A 415 26.00 16.12 -4.68
C GLU A 415 25.03 16.69 -3.63
N ALA A 416 24.80 18.00 -3.63
CA ALA A 416 23.83 18.64 -2.74
C ALA A 416 22.41 18.14 -2.99
N LEU A 417 21.97 18.10 -4.26
CA LEU A 417 20.66 17.60 -4.67
C LEU A 417 20.44 16.17 -4.19
N LYS A 418 21.42 15.29 -4.40
CA LYS A 418 21.36 13.90 -3.96
C LYS A 418 21.18 13.78 -2.44
N LYS A 419 21.95 14.56 -1.67
CA LYS A 419 21.85 14.55 -0.20
C LYS A 419 20.53 15.14 0.30
N LEU A 420 20.10 16.28 -0.24
CA LEU A 420 18.85 16.94 0.15
C LEU A 420 17.63 16.05 -0.16
N SER A 421 17.56 15.51 -1.38
CA SER A 421 16.49 14.59 -1.79
C SER A 421 16.48 13.33 -0.92
N PHE A 422 17.65 12.77 -0.60
CA PHE A 422 17.76 11.62 0.31
C PHE A 422 17.28 11.94 1.73
N SER A 423 17.69 13.07 2.31
CA SER A 423 17.23 13.50 3.65
C SER A 423 15.71 13.68 3.71
N LEU A 424 15.12 14.31 2.70
CA LEU A 424 13.66 14.46 2.60
C LEU A 424 12.96 13.10 2.41
N GLY A 425 13.51 12.23 1.55
CA GLY A 425 12.98 10.89 1.32
C GLY A 425 12.98 10.03 2.59
N LYS A 426 13.99 10.20 3.47
CA LYS A 426 14.05 9.51 4.76
C LYS A 426 12.85 9.85 5.65
N GLN A 427 12.43 11.12 5.68
CA GLN A 427 11.29 11.56 6.50
C GLN A 427 9.98 10.89 6.09
N ILE A 428 9.82 10.55 4.81
CA ILE A 428 8.60 9.91 4.29
C ILE A 428 8.56 8.41 4.61
N ALA A 429 9.72 7.79 4.86
CA ALA A 429 9.84 6.38 5.17
C ALA A 429 9.97 6.07 6.68
N GLU A 430 10.01 7.09 7.53
CA GLU A 430 10.11 6.91 8.99
C GLU A 430 8.74 6.62 9.60
N TYR A 431 8.46 5.32 9.79
CA TYR A 431 7.37 4.86 10.62
C TYR A 431 7.68 5.09 12.09
N ASP A 432 6.70 5.52 12.89
CA ASP A 432 6.82 5.51 14.35
C ASP A 432 6.57 4.08 14.86
N ILE A 433 7.62 3.27 14.74
CA ILE A 433 7.63 1.85 15.15
C ILE A 433 7.24 1.71 16.62
N TYR A 434 7.55 2.68 17.48
CA TYR A 434 7.21 2.62 18.89
C TYR A 434 5.70 2.78 19.11
N SER A 435 5.07 3.77 18.49
CA SER A 435 3.60 3.91 18.51
C SER A 435 2.89 2.72 17.86
N MET A 436 3.41 2.21 16.74
CA MET A 436 2.88 1.00 16.10
C MET A 436 2.94 -0.20 17.05
N SER A 437 4.10 -0.42 17.69
CA SER A 437 4.30 -1.55 18.61
C SER A 437 3.35 -1.48 19.80
N ILE A 438 3.17 -0.29 20.41
CA ILE A 438 2.21 -0.10 21.50
C ILE A 438 0.78 -0.38 21.04
N GLY A 439 0.38 0.14 19.87
CA GLY A 439 -0.94 -0.12 19.29
C GLY A 439 -1.19 -1.61 19.03
N VAL A 440 -0.20 -2.33 18.50
CA VAL A 440 -0.25 -3.79 18.29
C VAL A 440 -0.36 -4.53 19.62
N ILE A 441 0.47 -4.20 20.62
CA ILE A 441 0.43 -4.85 21.94
C ILE A 441 -0.96 -4.71 22.57
N ILE A 442 -1.50 -3.49 22.62
CA ILE A 442 -2.85 -3.24 23.17
C ILE A 442 -3.90 -4.06 22.41
N THR A 443 -3.83 -4.07 21.07
CA THR A 443 -4.79 -4.79 20.23
C THR A 443 -4.72 -6.30 20.45
N LEU A 444 -3.51 -6.87 20.53
CA LEU A 444 -3.29 -8.29 20.81
C LEU A 444 -3.74 -8.67 22.22
N GLU A 445 -3.41 -7.86 23.23
CA GLU A 445 -3.85 -8.07 24.61
C GLU A 445 -5.38 -8.14 24.71
N ILE A 446 -6.08 -7.19 24.09
CA ILE A 446 -7.54 -7.19 24.06
C ILE A 446 -8.10 -8.38 23.27
N PHE A 447 -7.49 -8.72 22.14
CA PHE A 447 -7.88 -9.88 21.34
C PHE A 447 -7.81 -11.19 22.15
N PHE A 448 -6.70 -11.43 22.84
CA PHE A 448 -6.56 -12.60 23.72
C PHE A 448 -7.53 -12.55 24.90
N LEU A 449 -7.80 -11.36 25.47
CA LEU A 449 -8.75 -11.21 26.57
C LEU A 449 -10.17 -11.58 26.13
N LEU A 450 -10.57 -11.14 24.93
CA LEU A 450 -11.85 -11.50 24.33
C LEU A 450 -11.93 -13.01 24.04
N LEU A 451 -10.91 -13.61 23.43
CA LEU A 451 -10.84 -15.06 23.17
C LEU A 451 -11.00 -15.88 24.47
N LEU A 452 -10.25 -15.54 25.52
CA LEU A 452 -10.30 -16.22 26.81
C LEU A 452 -11.65 -15.99 27.53
N SER A 453 -12.38 -14.95 27.15
CA SER A 453 -13.69 -14.62 27.73
C SER A 453 -14.87 -15.31 27.04
N ILE A 454 -14.71 -15.85 25.82
CA ILE A 454 -15.77 -16.51 25.03
C ILE A 454 -16.49 -17.62 25.82
N PRO A 455 -15.80 -18.58 26.48
CA PRO A 455 -16.47 -19.67 27.18
C PRO A 455 -17.34 -19.18 28.35
N LYS A 456 -16.92 -18.08 29.01
CA LYS A 456 -17.65 -17.46 30.12
C LYS A 456 -18.83 -16.61 29.63
N ALA A 457 -18.72 -16.01 28.44
CA ALA A 457 -19.79 -15.26 27.79
C ALA A 457 -20.94 -16.17 27.30
N LEU A 458 -20.64 -17.43 26.96
CA LEU A 458 -21.63 -18.43 26.51
C LEU A 458 -22.34 -19.17 27.67
N CYS A 459 -21.92 -18.94 28.92
CA CYS A 459 -22.52 -19.53 30.11
C CYS A 459 -23.70 -18.69 30.66
N SER A 460 -24.70 -19.37 31.25
CA SER A 460 -25.97 -18.77 31.71
C SER A 460 -25.87 -17.67 32.78
N ARG A 461 -24.68 -17.46 33.38
CA ARG A 461 -24.43 -16.40 34.38
C ARG A 461 -23.68 -15.18 33.84
N ALA A 462 -23.06 -15.25 32.65
CA ALA A 462 -22.47 -14.11 31.92
C ALA A 462 -21.68 -13.07 32.76
N GLU A 463 -20.97 -13.52 33.81
CA GLU A 463 -20.18 -12.70 34.74
C GLU A 463 -18.68 -13.02 34.59
N PHE A 464 -17.84 -11.99 34.53
CA PHE A 464 -16.39 -12.12 34.51
C PHE A 464 -15.79 -11.68 35.85
N ASP A 465 -15.13 -12.63 36.54
CA ASP A 465 -14.39 -12.35 37.77
C ASP A 465 -12.96 -11.89 37.44
N ILE A 466 -12.61 -10.66 37.83
CA ILE A 466 -11.24 -10.16 37.77
C ILE A 466 -10.46 -10.66 39.00
N PRO A 467 -9.42 -11.50 38.84
CA PRO A 467 -8.62 -12.03 39.94
C PRO A 467 -7.64 -10.98 40.43
N MET A 468 -8.00 -10.24 41.49
CA MET A 468 -7.22 -9.10 42.01
C MET A 468 -6.31 -9.44 43.22
N SER A 469 -6.22 -10.70 43.66
CA SER A 469 -5.86 -11.00 45.06
C SER A 469 -4.56 -11.78 45.31
N SER A 470 -3.68 -11.98 44.32
CA SER A 470 -2.41 -12.71 44.53
C SER A 470 -1.21 -11.75 44.61
N PRO A 471 -0.27 -11.92 45.56
CA PRO A 471 0.98 -11.14 45.58
C PRO A 471 1.82 -11.31 44.31
N ILE A 472 1.63 -12.42 43.58
CA ILE A 472 2.26 -12.67 42.27
C ILE A 472 1.78 -11.66 41.23
N PHE A 473 0.49 -11.28 41.26
CA PHE A 473 -0.08 -10.29 40.35
C PHE A 473 0.56 -8.91 40.54
N SER A 474 0.72 -8.50 41.80
CA SER A 474 1.34 -7.23 42.17
C SER A 474 2.81 -7.16 41.73
N LEU A 475 3.58 -8.22 42.02
CA LEU A 475 4.99 -8.29 41.62
C LEU A 475 5.16 -8.24 40.09
N MET A 476 4.35 -9.01 39.36
CA MET A 476 4.40 -9.06 37.90
C MET A 476 4.02 -7.72 37.26
N PHE A 477 3.03 -7.03 37.82
CA PHE A 477 2.64 -5.69 37.41
C PHE A 477 3.80 -4.69 37.55
N TYR A 478 4.42 -4.63 38.73
CA TYR A 478 5.53 -3.69 38.97
C TYR A 478 6.75 -4.00 38.11
N MET A 479 7.08 -5.28 37.91
CA MET A 479 8.20 -5.68 37.05
C MET A 479 7.96 -5.29 35.58
N MET A 480 6.75 -5.55 35.04
CA MET A 480 6.41 -5.14 33.68
C MET A 480 6.38 -3.63 33.52
N PHE A 481 5.81 -2.91 34.48
CA PHE A 481 5.82 -1.45 34.45
C PHE A 481 7.24 -0.87 34.47
N LEU A 482 8.14 -1.44 35.27
CA LEU A 482 9.54 -1.02 35.31
C LEU A 482 10.26 -1.28 33.98
N VAL A 483 10.05 -2.46 33.37
CA VAL A 483 10.65 -2.81 32.08
C VAL A 483 10.15 -1.88 30.98
N LEU A 484 8.83 -1.68 30.88
CA LEU A 484 8.25 -0.75 29.90
C LEU A 484 8.76 0.68 30.12
N SER A 485 8.87 1.12 31.37
CA SER A 485 9.43 2.43 31.72
C SER A 485 10.88 2.59 31.29
N ALA A 486 11.71 1.56 31.50
CA ALA A 486 13.08 1.55 31.04
C ALA A 486 13.16 1.62 29.50
N ILE A 487 12.33 0.86 28.79
CA ILE A 487 12.24 0.91 27.32
C ILE A 487 11.85 2.32 26.85
N HIS A 488 10.83 2.93 27.48
CA HIS A 488 10.39 4.28 27.13
C HIS A 488 11.51 5.32 27.33
N VAL A 489 12.24 5.25 28.45
CA VAL A 489 13.40 6.12 28.69
C VAL A 489 14.46 5.93 27.62
N ILE A 490 14.81 4.69 27.26
CA ILE A 490 15.80 4.40 26.22
C ILE A 490 15.36 4.98 24.87
N VAL A 491 14.10 4.80 24.50
CA VAL A 491 13.55 5.33 23.24
C VAL A 491 13.58 6.86 23.23
N CYS A 492 13.09 7.51 24.29
CA CYS A 492 13.03 8.97 24.39
C CYS A 492 14.41 9.65 24.54
N THR A 493 15.44 8.91 24.96
CA THR A 493 16.81 9.43 25.09
C THR A 493 17.71 9.08 23.91
N SER A 494 17.27 8.18 23.02
CA SER A 494 17.94 7.91 21.75
C SER A 494 17.78 9.11 20.82
N ALA A 495 18.88 9.81 20.51
CA ALA A 495 18.89 11.09 19.81
C ALA A 495 18.43 11.04 18.34
N GLU A 496 17.98 9.89 17.84
CA GLU A 496 17.77 9.65 16.40
C GLU A 496 16.31 9.50 15.98
N ASN A 497 15.36 9.23 16.89
CA ASN A 497 13.98 8.93 16.51
C ASN A 497 12.97 9.86 17.21
N ILE A 498 12.27 10.68 16.43
CA ILE A 498 11.14 11.50 16.91
C ILE A 498 9.93 10.58 17.00
N CYS A 499 9.58 10.13 18.22
CA CYS A 499 8.41 9.29 18.45
C CYS A 499 7.24 10.10 19.04
N PHE A 500 5.99 9.79 18.68
CA PHE A 500 4.82 10.51 19.22
C PHE A 500 4.77 10.44 20.75
N PHE A 501 5.08 9.29 21.33
CA PHE A 501 5.11 9.12 22.78
C PHE A 501 6.18 9.97 23.48
N CYS A 502 7.25 10.34 22.77
CA CYS A 502 8.30 11.22 23.25
C CYS A 502 7.80 12.67 23.38
N SER A 503 6.77 13.04 22.62
CA SER A 503 6.11 14.35 22.68
C SER A 503 5.02 14.44 23.76
N LEU A 504 4.59 13.31 24.33
CA LEU A 504 3.59 13.27 25.39
C LEU A 504 4.20 13.66 26.74
N SER A 505 3.37 14.14 27.66
CA SER A 505 3.82 14.34 29.03
C SER A 505 4.16 12.98 29.67
N TRP A 506 5.23 12.97 30.47
CA TRP A 506 5.66 11.75 31.19
C TRP A 506 4.52 11.10 31.99
N LEU A 507 3.58 11.89 32.53
CA LEU A 507 2.41 11.37 33.24
C LEU A 507 1.50 10.51 32.33
N ILE A 508 1.25 10.96 31.10
CA ILE A 508 0.41 10.22 30.15
C ILE A 508 1.14 8.96 29.67
N ALA A 509 2.43 9.07 29.34
CA ALA A 509 3.23 7.94 28.89
C ALA A 509 3.32 6.84 29.96
N LEU A 510 3.63 7.21 31.22
CA LEU A 510 3.63 6.27 32.34
C LEU A 510 2.23 5.69 32.60
N GLY A 511 1.17 6.48 32.44
CA GLY A 511 -0.22 6.01 32.51
C GLY A 511 -0.53 4.90 31.52
N ILE A 512 -0.09 5.04 30.27
CA ILE A 512 -0.27 4.02 29.22
C ILE A 512 0.51 2.75 29.56
N MET A 513 1.73 2.86 30.08
CA MET A 513 2.51 1.68 30.47
C MET A 513 1.94 0.95 31.68
N MET A 514 1.36 1.68 32.64
CA MET A 514 0.59 1.06 33.72
C MET A 514 -0.63 0.32 33.17
N PHE A 515 -1.32 0.90 32.19
CA PHE A 515 -2.48 0.27 31.57
C PHE A 515 -2.12 -1.05 30.86
N ILE A 516 -1.08 -1.05 30.02
CA ILE A 516 -0.56 -2.26 29.36
C ILE A 516 -0.14 -3.31 30.40
N SER A 517 0.60 -2.89 31.43
CA SER A 517 1.03 -3.80 32.50
C SER A 517 -0.17 -4.44 33.22
N ALA A 518 -1.24 -3.68 33.47
CA ALA A 518 -2.46 -4.19 34.08
C ALA A 518 -3.19 -5.19 33.17
N LEU A 519 -3.33 -4.89 31.87
CA LEU A 519 -3.94 -5.78 30.88
C LEU A 519 -3.18 -7.12 30.76
N CYS A 520 -1.86 -7.06 30.61
CA CYS A 520 -0.99 -8.24 30.58
C CYS A 520 -1.16 -9.09 31.85
N CYS A 521 -1.25 -8.46 33.03
CA CYS A 521 -1.46 -9.19 34.28
C CYS A 521 -2.83 -9.88 34.34
N ILE A 522 -3.89 -9.23 33.84
CA ILE A 522 -5.22 -9.84 33.74
C ILE A 522 -5.18 -11.04 32.79
N LEU A 523 -4.50 -10.93 31.65
CA LEU A 523 -4.34 -12.01 30.67
C LEU A 523 -3.58 -13.21 31.24
N LEU A 524 -2.41 -13.00 31.82
CA LEU A 524 -1.60 -14.09 32.38
C LEU A 524 -2.31 -14.78 33.54
N THR A 525 -3.07 -14.03 34.35
CA THR A 525 -3.82 -14.62 35.46
C THR A 525 -5.03 -15.41 34.97
N THR A 526 -5.74 -14.91 33.95
CA THR A 526 -6.86 -15.64 33.34
C THR A 526 -6.38 -16.92 32.65
N LEU A 527 -5.26 -16.85 31.92
CA LEU A 527 -4.60 -18.02 31.34
C LEU A 527 -4.15 -19.02 32.42
N GLY A 528 -3.54 -18.53 33.51
CA GLY A 528 -3.09 -19.36 34.62
C GLY A 528 -4.23 -20.06 35.38
N ILE A 529 -5.41 -19.45 35.47
CA ILE A 529 -6.63 -20.08 36.02
C ILE A 529 -7.16 -21.18 35.09
N MET A 530 -6.95 -21.03 33.78
CA MET A 530 -7.41 -21.98 32.76
C MET A 530 -6.49 -23.19 32.60
N MET A 531 -5.23 -23.10 33.03
CA MET A 531 -4.32 -24.25 33.06
C MET A 531 -4.79 -25.27 34.11
N PRO A 532 -4.93 -26.56 33.76
CA PRO A 532 -5.38 -27.56 34.70
C PRO A 532 -4.39 -27.65 35.88
N LYS A 533 -4.86 -27.33 37.09
CA LYS A 533 -4.10 -27.65 38.30
C LYS A 533 -3.90 -29.17 38.30
N SER A 534 -2.65 -29.60 38.15
CA SER A 534 -2.25 -30.97 38.44
C SER A 534 -2.79 -31.32 39.82
N SER A 535 -3.80 -32.19 39.83
CA SER A 535 -4.55 -32.54 41.01
C SER A 535 -3.64 -33.26 41.99
N SER A 536 -3.44 -32.69 43.18
CA SER A 536 -3.10 -33.50 44.35
C SER A 536 -4.30 -34.43 44.64
N PRO A 537 -4.07 -35.73 44.89
CA PRO A 537 -5.14 -36.69 45.06
C PRO A 537 -5.60 -36.60 46.51
N ASN A 538 -6.56 -35.71 46.80
CA ASN A 538 -7.59 -35.89 47.83
C ASN A 538 -8.30 -34.55 48.12
N LYS A 539 -9.44 -34.34 47.47
CA LYS A 539 -10.65 -33.75 48.07
C LYS A 539 -11.79 -33.85 47.07
N LYS A 540 -12.79 -34.68 47.40
CA LYS A 540 -14.12 -34.63 46.78
C LYS A 540 -14.74 -33.28 47.13
N LEU A 541 -14.85 -32.39 46.15
CA LEU A 541 -15.72 -31.21 46.20
C LEU A 541 -16.15 -30.86 44.78
N ASP A 542 -17.47 -30.90 44.57
CA ASP A 542 -18.27 -30.37 43.47
C ASP A 542 -17.69 -30.42 42.05
N ALA A 543 -18.23 -31.35 41.28
CA ALA A 543 -18.14 -31.40 39.82
C ALA A 543 -18.84 -30.16 39.22
N GLY A 544 -18.07 -29.08 39.08
CA GLY A 544 -18.50 -27.85 38.40
C GLY A 544 -17.40 -27.22 37.52
N LEU A 545 -16.29 -27.93 37.26
CA LEU A 545 -15.18 -27.38 36.50
C LEU A 545 -14.52 -28.42 35.60
N SER A 546 -15.15 -28.70 34.47
CA SER A 546 -14.50 -29.30 33.29
C SER A 546 -15.28 -28.84 32.07
N THR A 547 -14.85 -27.73 31.45
CA THR A 547 -15.68 -27.01 30.46
C THR A 547 -14.87 -26.62 29.23
N TRP A 548 -14.20 -27.58 28.60
CA TRP A 548 -13.75 -27.43 27.22
C TRP A 548 -14.13 -28.69 26.45
N SER A 549 -15.09 -28.55 25.54
CA SER A 549 -15.36 -29.60 24.56
C SER A 549 -14.24 -29.63 23.50
N GLU A 550 -14.06 -30.77 22.83
CA GLU A 550 -13.12 -30.88 21.69
C GLU A 550 -13.43 -29.85 20.59
N LEU A 551 -14.70 -29.45 20.45
CA LEU A 551 -15.14 -28.41 19.54
C LEU A 551 -14.68 -27.01 20.00
N ASP A 552 -14.74 -26.72 21.29
CA ASP A 552 -14.24 -25.45 21.84
C ASP A 552 -12.73 -25.31 21.62
N LEU A 553 -11.99 -26.41 21.75
CA LEU A 553 -10.55 -26.44 21.49
C LEU A 553 -10.25 -26.25 19.99
N LEU A 554 -11.01 -26.90 19.11
CA LEU A 554 -10.87 -26.74 17.67
C LEU A 554 -11.20 -25.31 17.21
N LEU A 555 -12.26 -24.71 17.75
CA LEU A 555 -12.63 -23.33 17.49
C LEU A 555 -11.55 -22.36 17.97
N LEU A 556 -11.01 -22.56 19.17
CA LEU A 556 -9.93 -21.73 19.70
C LEU A 556 -8.65 -21.84 18.87
N ILE A 557 -8.18 -23.06 18.60
CA ILE A 557 -6.95 -23.31 17.84
C ILE A 557 -7.12 -22.86 16.39
N GLY A 558 -8.27 -23.13 15.78
CA GLY A 558 -8.57 -22.72 14.41
C GLY A 558 -8.65 -21.21 14.25
N THR A 559 -9.31 -20.52 15.19
CA THR A 559 -9.38 -19.05 15.21
C THR A 559 -8.00 -18.45 15.45
N LEU A 560 -7.22 -18.99 16.40
CA LEU A 560 -5.86 -18.54 16.66
C LEU A 560 -4.95 -18.78 15.44
N GLY A 561 -5.05 -19.95 14.81
CA GLY A 561 -4.28 -20.30 13.62
C GLY A 561 -4.61 -19.41 12.42
N HIS A 562 -5.90 -19.10 12.21
CA HIS A 562 -6.31 -18.17 11.16
C HIS A 562 -5.82 -16.73 11.45
N VAL A 563 -5.95 -16.25 12.68
CA VAL A 563 -5.40 -14.93 13.06
C VAL A 563 -3.89 -14.86 12.91
N LEU A 564 -3.16 -15.93 13.23
CA LEU A 564 -1.72 -16.02 12.99
C LEU A 564 -1.39 -16.05 11.49
N SER A 565 -2.22 -16.69 10.68
CA SER A 565 -2.05 -16.72 9.21
C SER A 565 -2.13 -15.31 8.61
N MET A 566 -2.98 -14.43 9.16
CA MET A 566 -3.06 -13.01 8.74
C MET A 566 -1.78 -12.21 9.03
N GLY A 567 -0.82 -12.76 9.78
CA GLY A 567 0.50 -12.15 10.01
C GLY A 567 1.47 -12.27 8.83
N ALA A 568 1.10 -12.99 7.76
CA ALA A 568 1.92 -13.17 6.57
C ALA A 568 1.12 -12.77 5.32
N SER A 569 1.70 -11.88 4.50
CA SER A 569 1.05 -11.35 3.29
C SER A 569 0.57 -12.44 2.33
N SER A 570 1.36 -13.51 2.14
CA SER A 570 0.97 -14.64 1.30
C SER A 570 -0.26 -15.39 1.81
N PHE A 571 -0.47 -15.46 3.12
CA PHE A 571 -1.67 -16.08 3.71
C PHE A 571 -2.88 -15.13 3.71
N VAL A 572 -2.65 -13.81 3.68
CA VAL A 572 -3.69 -12.79 3.47
C VAL A 572 -4.17 -12.80 2.02
N GLU A 573 -3.27 -12.89 1.05
CA GLU A 573 -3.61 -13.05 -0.37
C GLU A 573 -4.45 -14.33 -0.59
N GLU A 574 -4.08 -15.40 0.11
CA GLU A 574 -4.75 -16.69 0.08
C GLU A 574 -5.77 -16.89 1.23
N GLU A 575 -6.29 -15.80 1.83
CA GLU A 575 -7.18 -15.85 3.00
C GLU A 575 -8.40 -16.75 2.73
N HIS A 576 -8.92 -16.67 1.51
CA HIS A 576 -10.03 -17.50 1.02
C HIS A 576 -9.76 -19.01 1.14
N GLN A 577 -8.52 -19.45 0.97
CA GLN A 577 -8.13 -20.85 1.18
C GLN A 577 -8.16 -21.21 2.66
N THR A 578 -7.63 -20.34 3.53
CA THR A 578 -7.61 -20.59 4.98
C THR A 578 -9.03 -20.68 5.56
N TRP A 579 -9.94 -19.79 5.12
CA TRP A 579 -11.36 -19.86 5.46
C TRP A 579 -12.00 -21.16 4.99
N TYR A 580 -11.76 -21.53 3.73
CA TYR A 580 -12.29 -22.78 3.18
C TYR A 580 -11.86 -23.99 4.02
N PHE A 581 -10.58 -24.13 4.36
CA PHE A 581 -10.10 -25.25 5.18
C PHE A 581 -10.63 -25.21 6.62
N LEU A 582 -10.69 -24.03 7.24
CA LEU A 582 -11.19 -23.86 8.60
C LEU A 582 -12.69 -24.21 8.70
N THR A 583 -13.51 -23.67 7.79
CA THR A 583 -14.95 -23.94 7.74
C THR A 583 -15.23 -25.41 7.46
N ASN A 584 -14.52 -26.05 6.53
CA ASN A 584 -14.69 -27.48 6.26
C ASN A 584 -14.31 -28.35 7.47
N THR A 585 -13.22 -28.00 8.16
CA THR A 585 -12.77 -28.71 9.37
C THR A 585 -13.80 -28.57 10.50
N LEU A 586 -14.38 -27.38 10.67
CA LEU A 586 -15.43 -27.14 11.66
C LEU A 586 -16.71 -27.94 11.34
N CYS A 587 -17.14 -27.95 10.08
CA CYS A 587 -18.30 -28.74 9.65
C CYS A 587 -18.10 -30.24 9.89
N LEU A 588 -16.90 -30.77 9.62
CA LEU A 588 -16.55 -32.17 9.88
C LEU A 588 -16.53 -32.48 11.39
N ALA A 589 -15.97 -31.59 12.21
CA ALA A 589 -15.94 -31.76 13.66
C ALA A 589 -17.34 -31.72 14.28
N LEU A 590 -18.20 -30.81 13.82
CA LEU A 590 -19.61 -30.76 14.21
C LEU A 590 -20.33 -32.05 13.82
N ALA A 591 -20.10 -32.56 12.61
CA ALA A 591 -20.67 -33.83 12.17
C ALA A 591 -20.19 -35.01 13.04
N GLN A 592 -18.90 -35.06 13.37
CA GLN A 592 -18.33 -36.08 14.24
C GLN A 592 -18.91 -36.00 15.67
N GLU A 593 -19.09 -34.80 16.22
CA GLU A 593 -19.67 -34.62 17.55
C GLU A 593 -21.15 -35.03 17.58
N MET A 594 -21.92 -34.69 16.54
CA MET A 594 -23.31 -35.13 16.39
C MET A 594 -23.39 -36.66 16.31
N CYS A 595 -22.56 -37.29 15.50
CA CYS A 595 -22.44 -38.75 15.42
C CYS A 595 -22.07 -39.35 16.78
N ARG A 596 -21.06 -38.80 17.47
CA ARG A 596 -20.58 -39.30 18.76
C ARG A 596 -21.65 -39.21 19.85
N LYS A 597 -22.35 -38.07 19.97
CA LYS A 597 -23.46 -37.89 20.92
C LYS A 597 -24.58 -38.90 20.64
N TYR A 598 -24.91 -39.14 19.36
CA TYR A 598 -25.96 -40.07 18.98
C TYR A 598 -25.59 -41.54 19.25
N PHE A 599 -24.36 -41.97 18.90
CA PHE A 599 -23.92 -43.36 19.09
C PHE A 599 -23.55 -43.71 20.54
N LEU A 600 -23.05 -42.75 21.35
CA LEU A 600 -22.78 -42.98 22.79
C LEU A 600 -24.07 -43.04 23.63
N VAL A 601 -25.10 -42.27 23.29
CA VAL A 601 -26.42 -42.36 23.95
C VAL A 601 -27.03 -43.76 23.76
N ARG A 602 -26.73 -44.43 22.65
CA ARG A 602 -27.18 -45.82 22.39
C ARG A 602 -26.48 -46.86 23.26
N LYS A 603 -25.24 -46.61 23.72
CA LYS A 603 -24.47 -47.54 24.57
C LYS A 603 -24.95 -47.58 26.03
N LYS A 604 -25.67 -46.53 26.50
CA LYS A 604 -26.30 -46.50 27.83
C LYS A 604 -27.69 -47.16 27.89
N HIS A 605 -28.24 -47.61 26.75
CA HIS A 605 -29.59 -48.16 26.66
C HIS A 605 -29.65 -49.64 26.23
N LEU A 606 -28.55 -50.39 26.33
CA LEU A 606 -28.59 -51.86 26.22
C LEU A 606 -28.66 -52.46 27.64
N PRO A 607 -29.71 -53.21 28.01
CA PRO A 607 -29.67 -54.03 29.21
C PRO A 607 -28.84 -55.27 28.90
N ASP A 608 -27.70 -55.43 29.59
CA ASP A 608 -27.00 -56.72 29.64
C ASP A 608 -27.85 -57.68 30.48
N SER A 609 -28.36 -58.71 29.81
CA SER A 609 -29.00 -59.87 30.43
C SER A 609 -27.94 -60.94 30.69
N THR A 610 -27.70 -61.30 31.97
CA THR A 610 -27.84 -62.67 32.51
C THR A 610 -27.26 -62.80 33.93
N GLN A 611 -28.00 -63.55 34.77
CA GLN A 611 -27.70 -64.14 36.09
C GLN A 611 -27.69 -63.20 37.31
N GLU A 612 -28.29 -63.51 38.47
CA GLU A 612 -29.24 -64.52 39.00
C GLU A 612 -29.46 -64.07 40.47
N GLU A 613 -30.67 -64.33 41.00
CA GLU A 613 -31.07 -64.49 42.42
C GLU A 613 -30.41 -63.60 43.51
N ASP A 614 -31.12 -62.81 44.32
CA ASP A 614 -32.04 -63.24 45.38
C ASP A 614 -32.60 -61.96 46.04
N ASP A 615 -33.92 -61.84 46.24
CA ASP A 615 -34.52 -61.62 47.57
C ASP A 615 -36.03 -61.33 47.48
N LYS A 616 -36.76 -61.96 48.40
CA LYS A 616 -38.22 -61.98 48.54
C LYS A 616 -38.72 -60.84 49.44
N ASN A 617 -40.02 -60.56 49.26
CA ASN A 617 -40.99 -59.89 50.16
C ASN A 617 -40.83 -58.35 50.25
N GLU A 618 -41.88 -57.52 50.22
CA GLU A 618 -43.18 -57.66 50.91
C GLU A 618 -44.23 -56.62 50.45
N SER A 619 -45.52 -57.01 50.46
CA SER A 619 -46.78 -56.20 50.54
C SER A 619 -47.11 -55.18 49.43
N VAL A 620 -48.10 -55.42 48.54
CA VAL A 620 -49.58 -55.33 48.70
C VAL A 620 -50.09 -53.92 49.05
N CYS A 621 -50.83 -53.25 48.14
CA CYS A 621 -52.27 -52.94 48.27
C CYS A 621 -52.78 -51.90 47.22
N MET A 622 -53.72 -52.34 46.37
CA MET A 622 -54.95 -51.67 45.91
C MET A 622 -54.96 -50.29 45.22
N ASN A 623 -55.41 -50.30 43.96
CA ASN A 623 -56.69 -49.75 43.45
C ASN A 623 -56.55 -49.04 42.08
N GLU A 624 -56.83 -49.82 41.04
CA GLU A 624 -57.89 -49.66 40.04
C GLU A 624 -58.53 -48.27 39.75
N ILE A 625 -58.74 -48.06 38.44
CA ILE A 625 -59.73 -47.21 37.75
C ILE A 625 -59.25 -45.82 37.30
N TYR A 626 -58.82 -45.72 36.04
CA TYR A 626 -59.46 -44.90 34.98
C TYR A 626 -58.66 -45.08 33.68
N ASP A 627 -59.02 -46.06 32.85
CA ASP A 627 -58.39 -46.26 31.54
C ASP A 627 -59.46 -46.50 30.47
N THR A 628 -59.78 -45.45 29.71
CA THR A 628 -60.36 -45.56 28.36
C THR A 628 -60.27 -44.26 27.54
N HIS A 629 -59.30 -43.38 27.86
CA HIS A 629 -58.94 -42.23 27.01
C HIS A 629 -57.42 -42.05 26.83
N LYS A 630 -56.60 -42.92 27.43
CA LYS A 630 -55.13 -42.85 27.39
C LYS A 630 -54.52 -43.66 26.25
N GLU A 631 -55.12 -44.79 25.88
CA GLU A 631 -54.58 -45.70 24.86
C GLU A 631 -54.50 -45.09 23.44
N MET A 632 -55.45 -44.22 23.04
CA MET A 632 -55.41 -43.61 21.70
C MET A 632 -54.41 -42.44 21.61
N LYS A 633 -54.16 -41.74 22.73
CA LYS A 633 -53.21 -40.62 22.79
C LYS A 633 -51.77 -41.13 22.97
N GLU A 634 -51.57 -42.20 23.72
CA GLU A 634 -50.26 -42.87 23.85
C GLU A 634 -49.84 -43.59 22.56
N GLN A 635 -50.76 -44.19 21.80
CA GLN A 635 -50.41 -44.72 20.47
C GLN A 635 -50.00 -43.63 19.49
N THR A 636 -50.75 -42.52 19.41
CA THR A 636 -50.45 -41.41 18.50
C THR A 636 -49.15 -40.69 18.89
N LEU A 637 -48.89 -40.49 20.19
CA LEU A 637 -47.63 -39.92 20.70
C LEU A 637 -46.46 -40.89 20.53
N SER A 638 -46.69 -42.20 20.64
CA SER A 638 -45.65 -43.22 20.38
C SER A 638 -45.27 -43.24 18.90
N ILE A 639 -46.24 -43.12 17.99
CA ILE A 639 -46.04 -43.07 16.53
C ILE A 639 -45.32 -41.78 16.15
N LEU A 640 -45.72 -40.62 16.69
CA LEU A 640 -45.02 -39.35 16.52
C LEU A 640 -43.60 -39.37 17.10
N SER A 641 -43.38 -40.02 18.26
CA SER A 641 -42.03 -40.17 18.83
C SER A 641 -41.16 -41.13 18.01
N LYS A 642 -41.76 -42.17 17.41
CA LYS A 642 -41.09 -43.09 16.48
C LYS A 642 -40.73 -42.37 15.19
N PHE A 643 -41.67 -41.59 14.64
CA PHE A 643 -41.46 -40.77 13.45
C PHE A 643 -40.40 -39.69 13.66
N ALA A 644 -40.40 -39.03 14.82
CA ALA A 644 -39.39 -38.04 15.22
C ALA A 644 -38.01 -38.69 15.42
N LYS A 645 -37.94 -39.86 16.07
CA LYS A 645 -36.70 -40.65 16.21
C LYS A 645 -36.16 -41.14 14.86
N ASP A 646 -37.04 -41.52 13.93
CA ASP A 646 -36.67 -41.96 12.59
C ASP A 646 -36.23 -40.77 11.71
N HIS A 647 -36.81 -39.58 11.87
CA HIS A 647 -36.33 -38.34 11.23
C HIS A 647 -35.00 -37.86 11.80
N GLU A 648 -34.79 -37.90 13.12
CA GLU A 648 -33.50 -37.60 13.74
C GLU A 648 -32.41 -38.58 13.27
N LYS A 649 -32.75 -39.85 13.10
CA LYS A 649 -31.86 -40.88 12.54
C LYS A 649 -31.53 -40.59 11.08
N PHE A 650 -32.52 -40.16 10.29
CA PHE A 650 -32.31 -39.79 8.89
C PHE A 650 -31.45 -38.53 8.80
N ILE A 651 -31.70 -37.50 9.61
CA ILE A 651 -30.92 -36.26 9.71
C ILE A 651 -29.49 -36.55 10.15
N ALA A 652 -29.27 -37.42 11.14
CA ALA A 652 -27.93 -37.80 11.59
C ALA A 652 -27.15 -38.65 10.56
N LEU A 653 -27.86 -39.44 9.74
CA LEU A 653 -27.26 -40.21 8.65
C LEU A 653 -27.06 -39.37 7.38
N SER A 654 -27.90 -38.37 7.13
CA SER A 654 -27.87 -37.51 5.94
C SER A 654 -27.03 -36.26 6.13
N SER A 655 -26.82 -35.79 7.36
CA SER A 655 -26.02 -34.58 7.64
C SER A 655 -24.56 -34.69 7.19
N PRO A 656 -23.85 -35.83 7.31
CA PRO A 656 -22.48 -35.93 6.78
C PRO A 656 -22.45 -35.80 5.26
N TRP A 657 -23.43 -36.38 4.56
CA TRP A 657 -23.54 -36.30 3.10
C TRP A 657 -23.95 -34.89 2.65
N ALA A 658 -24.90 -34.26 3.33
CA ALA A 658 -25.32 -32.89 3.06
C ALA A 658 -24.16 -31.90 3.27
N ILE A 659 -23.40 -32.06 4.36
CA ILE A 659 -22.20 -31.26 4.64
C ILE A 659 -21.16 -31.47 3.54
N LEU A 660 -20.84 -32.71 3.16
CA LEU A 660 -19.87 -32.99 2.09
C LEU A 660 -20.30 -32.41 0.72
N VAL A 661 -21.59 -32.47 0.40
CA VAL A 661 -22.16 -31.83 -0.80
C VAL A 661 -22.05 -30.31 -0.72
N PHE A 662 -22.36 -29.71 0.44
CA PHE A 662 -22.22 -28.27 0.65
C PHE A 662 -20.77 -27.81 0.58
N CYS A 663 -19.82 -28.56 1.16
CA CYS A 663 -18.38 -28.33 1.02
C CYS A 663 -17.93 -28.38 -0.45
N ARG A 664 -18.48 -29.31 -1.25
CA ARG A 664 -18.18 -29.43 -2.68
C ARG A 664 -18.81 -28.34 -3.53
N LEU A 665 -20.00 -27.86 -3.17
CA LEU A 665 -20.64 -26.70 -3.78
C LEU A 665 -19.90 -25.41 -3.43
N LEU A 666 -19.51 -25.21 -2.16
CA LEU A 666 -18.68 -24.08 -1.74
C LEU A 666 -17.32 -24.08 -2.44
N ARG A 667 -16.71 -25.25 -2.71
CA ARG A 667 -15.49 -25.37 -3.51
C ARG A 667 -15.68 -24.95 -4.97
N THR A 668 -16.84 -25.23 -5.57
CA THR A 668 -17.12 -24.85 -6.96
C THR A 668 -17.54 -23.39 -7.11
N LEU A 669 -18.08 -22.80 -6.03
CA LEU A 669 -18.41 -21.37 -5.93
C LEU A 669 -17.19 -20.50 -5.53
N ASN A 670 -16.17 -21.09 -4.90
CA ASN A 670 -14.91 -20.43 -4.60
C ASN A 670 -13.98 -20.44 -5.84
N GLN A 671 -14.21 -19.50 -6.77
CA GLN A 671 -13.44 -19.36 -8.02
C GLN A 671 -12.33 -18.31 -7.96
N THR A 672 -12.01 -17.76 -6.79
CA THR A 672 -10.93 -16.77 -6.68
C THR A 672 -9.57 -17.48 -6.72
N GLY A 673 -8.73 -17.14 -7.70
CA GLY A 673 -7.32 -17.56 -7.72
C GLY A 673 -7.00 -18.86 -8.45
N ILE A 674 -7.58 -19.13 -9.63
CA ILE A 674 -7.24 -20.32 -10.41
C ILE A 674 -5.85 -20.18 -11.07
N GLN A 675 -4.77 -20.29 -10.29
CA GLN A 675 -3.39 -20.32 -10.79
C GLN A 675 -2.96 -21.69 -11.34
N TRP A 676 -3.75 -22.75 -11.20
CA TRP A 676 -3.27 -24.13 -11.47
C TRP A 676 -4.28 -25.06 -12.14
N LEU A 677 -5.29 -24.54 -12.87
CA LEU A 677 -6.29 -25.39 -13.56
C LEU A 677 -5.66 -26.44 -14.49
N HIS A 678 -4.45 -26.18 -14.99
CA HIS A 678 -3.69 -27.04 -15.87
C HIS A 678 -2.99 -28.21 -15.14
N ARG A 679 -2.94 -28.22 -13.80
CA ARG A 679 -2.31 -29.30 -13.03
C ARG A 679 -3.38 -30.29 -12.53
N PRO A 680 -3.20 -31.59 -12.76
CA PRO A 680 -4.15 -32.60 -12.29
C PRO A 680 -4.17 -32.65 -10.76
N ASP A 681 -5.38 -32.65 -10.19
CA ASP A 681 -5.62 -32.83 -8.75
C ASP A 681 -6.24 -34.20 -8.44
N PHE A 682 -6.48 -34.48 -7.15
CA PHE A 682 -7.07 -35.74 -6.70
C PHE A 682 -8.47 -36.00 -7.30
N GLY A 683 -9.19 -34.96 -7.73
CA GLY A 683 -10.47 -35.08 -8.41
C GLY A 683 -10.34 -35.67 -9.82
N HIS A 684 -9.24 -35.40 -10.53
CA HIS A 684 -8.97 -35.93 -11.86
C HIS A 684 -8.71 -37.45 -11.87
N TRP A 685 -8.24 -38.00 -10.74
CA TRP A 685 -8.07 -39.45 -10.56
C TRP A 685 -9.39 -40.20 -10.37
N LEU A 686 -10.46 -39.50 -9.98
CA LEU A 686 -11.79 -40.09 -9.75
C LEU A 686 -12.71 -40.01 -10.98
N THR A 687 -12.30 -39.29 -12.03
CA THR A 687 -13.03 -39.10 -13.29
C THR A 687 -12.38 -39.82 -14.48
N ARG A 688 -11.40 -40.70 -14.25
CA ARG A 688 -10.86 -41.62 -15.26
C ARG A 688 -11.39 -43.03 -15.06
#